data_AF-A0A0E0ITD6-F1
#
_entry.id   AF-A0A0E0ITD6-F1
#
_cell.length_a   1.000
_cell.length_b   1.000
_cell.length_c   1.000
_cell.angle_alpha   90.00
_cell.angle_beta   90.00
_cell.angle_gamma   90.00
#
_symmetry.space_group_name_H-M   'P 1'
#
loop_
_entity.id
_entity.type
_entity.pdbx_description
1 polymer ?
#
loop_
_entity_poly.entity_id
_entity_poly.type
_entity_poly.pdbx_seq_one_letter_code
_entity_poly.pdbx_strand_id
1 'polypeptide(L)'
;MAAKAPLVLRLCLFLCISLSLLLLSSPQRVTSLSLDADEDDHYYHYDGDEDDDNYYHDDDDDVFSGRPARRIYDGDDDENYYRNDEDDFSSRPARRLYDGGAVMPEKYNVLNGNSSNSSSGSAFCRLLSLQILDLSNNKLTGKLPDCWWNLQSLQFMDLSHNRFSGEIPAVKTSYNCSLESVHLAGNGFTGVFPSALKGCKTLVTLDIGNNNFFGGIPPWIGKGLSSLKILSLRSNNFTGEIPSELSHLSQLQLLDMTNNSLTGSIPTSFGNLTSMKNPKIVSSAGSLDGSTYQDRIDIIWKGQEIIFQKTLQLMTGIDLSGNSLSECIPDELTNLQGLRFLNLSRNNLSCGIPENIGSLKNLESLDLSSNEISGAIPPSLAGISTLSTLNLSYNHLSGKIPTGNQLQTFTDPSIYSHNSGLCGPPLNISCTNASVASDERDCRTCEDQYFYYCVMAGVVFGFWLWFGMLLSIGTWRYAIFSFVDGMQCKVMQKVSSVDKFLSRGNTDHFPEFILKSGNVTYLDLSQNTLFGKIPDTLPEKLPNLRYLNLSINAFSGPIPASLGKLTKLQDLRMAANNLTGGVPEFLGSMPQLRILELGDNQLGGPIPPVLGQLQMLQRLDIKNSGLSSTLPSQLGNLKNLIFFELSLNQLSGGLPPEFAGMRAMRYFGIARNILTGDIPPELFTSWPELISFQVQSNSFTGKIPPELGKAKKLQYLYLFSNNFTGSIPAELGELVELSELDLSVNWLTGSIPKSIGRLSQLTRLALFFNELSGTIPPEIGNMTSLQMLNLNSNQLDGELPPTMTLLRNLNYIDLFGNKLSGIIPSDLGRGVRLIDVSLANNSFTGDISEAFSDHPSLTYLDLSYNRFTGNLPENLWSLPALKFLDLSNNGFSGEISSTTSSNIPLETLYLANNDLRGVFPSVIKQCRSLIALDLGSNMFFGHIPIWIGTSVPLLQVQHFSVVSRRTEPSNNRNQDEYGDRVNIFWKGREQIFQRTVDSVVGIDLSSNSLTEDIPEELTYLQGLLFLNLSRNTLSGSIPGRIGSLKLLEYLDLSSNELSGVIPPSISNLLSLSMLNLSNNRLWGEIPTGSQLQTLVDPSIYGNNLGLCGFPLSIACHASTLDEKNEDHEKFDMSLYYSIGRSYAKVAHIKALFRCKSASK
;
A
#
# COMPACT_ATOMS: atom_id res chain seq x y z
N MET A 1 -1.74 -50.49 -14.31
CA MET A 1 -2.05 -49.31 -15.14
C MET A 1 -2.86 -48.29 -14.32
N ALA A 2 -3.10 -47.08 -14.84
CA ALA A 2 -4.03 -46.07 -14.29
C ALA A 2 -3.77 -45.56 -12.84
N ALA A 3 -2.63 -44.88 -12.59
CA ALA A 3 -2.39 -44.23 -11.28
C ALA A 3 -1.45 -42.99 -11.24
N LYS A 4 -0.88 -42.50 -12.36
CA LYS A 4 0.17 -41.45 -12.34
C LYS A 4 -0.02 -40.28 -13.34
N ALA A 5 -1.25 -39.80 -13.51
CA ALA A 5 -1.55 -38.55 -14.23
C ALA A 5 -1.37 -37.21 -13.46
N PRO A 6 -1.54 -37.12 -12.12
CA PRO A 6 -1.76 -35.81 -11.47
C PRO A 6 -0.50 -34.98 -11.17
N LEU A 7 0.71 -35.54 -11.33
CA LEU A 7 1.95 -34.85 -10.95
C LEU A 7 2.37 -33.78 -11.98
N VAL A 8 2.24 -34.10 -13.28
CA VAL A 8 2.53 -33.20 -14.41
C VAL A 8 1.65 -31.94 -14.34
N LEU A 9 0.36 -32.11 -14.04
CA LEU A 9 -0.61 -31.01 -13.97
C LEU A 9 -0.31 -30.02 -12.83
N ARG A 10 0.16 -30.52 -11.67
CA ARG A 10 0.55 -29.67 -10.53
C ARG A 10 1.81 -28.85 -10.80
N LEU A 11 2.77 -29.41 -11.53
CA LEU A 11 4.03 -28.71 -11.83
C LEU A 11 3.82 -27.57 -12.84
N CYS A 12 2.90 -27.74 -13.82
CA CYS A 12 2.46 -26.63 -14.68
C CYS A 12 1.78 -25.51 -13.87
N LEU A 13 0.83 -25.84 -12.97
CA LEU A 13 0.15 -24.82 -12.14
C LEU A 13 1.13 -23.98 -11.30
N PHE A 14 2.16 -24.62 -10.73
CA PHE A 14 3.12 -23.92 -9.87
C PHE A 14 3.96 -22.90 -10.65
N LEU A 15 4.32 -23.21 -11.90
CA LEU A 15 5.00 -22.29 -12.81
C LEU A 15 4.07 -21.15 -13.28
N CYS A 16 2.78 -21.40 -13.53
CA CYS A 16 1.80 -20.34 -13.82
C CYS A 16 1.78 -19.28 -12.71
N ILE A 17 1.58 -19.74 -11.47
CA ILE A 17 1.41 -18.88 -10.29
C ILE A 17 2.69 -18.09 -9.98
N SER A 18 3.86 -18.72 -10.17
CA SER A 18 5.16 -18.07 -9.96
C SER A 18 5.40 -16.90 -10.93
N LEU A 19 4.90 -16.97 -12.17
CA LEU A 19 5.06 -15.90 -13.15
C LEU A 19 4.06 -14.75 -12.90
N SER A 20 2.83 -15.05 -12.48
CA SER A 20 1.84 -14.04 -12.09
C SER A 20 2.32 -13.17 -10.92
N LEU A 21 3.02 -13.75 -9.95
CA LEU A 21 3.57 -13.02 -8.79
C LEU A 21 4.72 -12.06 -9.17
N LEU A 22 5.44 -12.33 -10.26
CA LEU A 22 6.53 -11.47 -10.77
C LEU A 22 6.02 -10.26 -11.57
N LEU A 23 4.77 -10.30 -12.06
CA LEU A 23 4.11 -9.16 -12.70
C LEU A 23 3.35 -8.25 -11.70
N LEU A 24 3.20 -8.69 -10.45
CA LEU A 24 2.57 -7.91 -9.38
C LEU A 24 3.56 -7.05 -8.57
N SER A 25 4.86 -7.09 -8.89
CA SER A 25 5.91 -6.30 -8.24
C SER A 25 6.41 -5.16 -9.14
N SER A 26 5.55 -4.16 -9.38
CA SER A 26 5.91 -2.85 -9.97
C SER A 26 4.88 -1.80 -9.54
N PRO A 27 5.29 -0.60 -9.09
CA PRO A 27 4.35 0.41 -8.59
C PRO A 27 3.60 1.08 -9.75
N GLN A 28 2.27 1.05 -9.70
CA GLN A 28 1.44 1.83 -10.63
C GLN A 28 1.42 3.30 -10.21
N ARG A 29 1.64 4.18 -11.20
CA ARG A 29 1.31 5.61 -11.09
C ARG A 29 -0.19 5.78 -11.29
N VAL A 30 -0.76 6.79 -10.64
CA VAL A 30 -2.07 7.35 -11.02
C VAL A 30 -1.79 8.73 -11.60
N THR A 31 -1.61 8.79 -12.92
CA THR A 31 -1.69 10.04 -13.67
C THR A 31 -3.16 10.41 -13.82
N SER A 32 -3.54 11.60 -13.37
CA SER A 32 -4.79 12.22 -13.78
C SER A 32 -4.70 12.56 -15.27
N LEU A 33 -5.71 12.18 -16.04
CA LEU A 33 -6.04 12.87 -17.29
C LEU A 33 -7.42 13.49 -17.11
N SER A 34 -7.53 14.79 -17.37
CA SER A 34 -8.80 15.41 -17.73
C SER A 34 -9.24 14.90 -19.11
N LEU A 35 -10.53 14.93 -19.36
CA LEU A 35 -11.07 15.07 -20.71
C LEU A 35 -12.37 15.87 -20.60
N ASP A 36 -12.36 17.03 -21.23
CA ASP A 36 -13.49 17.95 -21.32
C ASP A 36 -14.55 17.39 -22.30
N ALA A 37 -15.78 17.89 -22.17
CA ALA A 37 -16.87 17.62 -23.11
C ALA A 37 -17.73 18.88 -23.23
N ASP A 38 -17.36 19.74 -24.18
CA ASP A 38 -18.12 20.91 -24.59
C ASP A 38 -19.25 20.56 -25.59
N GLU A 39 -20.06 21.58 -25.89
CA GLU A 39 -21.10 21.68 -26.95
C GLU A 39 -22.46 20.96 -26.72
N ASP A 40 -23.35 21.75 -26.12
CA ASP A 40 -24.54 22.33 -26.76
C ASP A 40 -25.93 21.65 -26.77
N ASP A 41 -26.87 22.44 -26.24
CA ASP A 41 -28.27 22.68 -26.64
C ASP A 41 -29.21 21.52 -27.05
N HIS A 42 -30.29 21.41 -26.27
CA HIS A 42 -31.59 21.79 -26.83
C HIS A 42 -32.61 22.28 -25.79
N TYR A 43 -33.26 23.39 -26.12
CA TYR A 43 -34.48 23.96 -25.51
C TYR A 43 -35.54 22.91 -25.10
N TYR A 44 -36.22 23.15 -23.96
CA TYR A 44 -37.69 23.20 -23.92
C TYR A 44 -38.20 24.05 -22.74
N HIS A 45 -39.33 24.74 -22.94
CA HIS A 45 -40.02 25.56 -21.93
C HIS A 45 -40.51 24.72 -20.74
N TYR A 46 -40.58 25.36 -19.57
CA TYR A 46 -41.80 25.34 -18.75
C TYR A 46 -42.04 26.72 -18.13
N ASP A 47 -43.29 27.19 -18.22
CA ASP A 47 -43.79 28.41 -17.57
C ASP A 47 -44.39 28.06 -16.19
N GLY A 48 -44.65 29.09 -15.37
CA GLY A 48 -45.67 29.05 -14.32
C GLY A 48 -45.21 29.30 -12.88
N ASP A 49 -45.52 30.50 -12.38
CA ASP A 49 -46.45 30.76 -11.25
C ASP A 49 -46.17 30.09 -9.88
N GLU A 50 -46.39 30.71 -8.71
CA GLU A 50 -46.89 32.05 -8.32
C GLU A 50 -46.51 32.32 -6.84
N ASP A 51 -46.64 33.57 -6.35
CA ASP A 51 -46.94 33.97 -4.95
C ASP A 51 -45.92 33.67 -3.78
N ASP A 52 -45.73 34.51 -2.74
CA ASP A 52 -46.21 35.88 -2.49
C ASP A 52 -45.35 36.68 -1.47
N ASP A 53 -45.62 37.99 -1.38
CA ASP A 53 -45.40 38.99 -0.30
C ASP A 53 -44.38 38.74 0.86
N ASN A 54 -43.33 39.58 1.03
CA ASN A 54 -43.31 40.94 1.65
C ASN A 54 -43.52 41.02 3.19
N TYR A 55 -42.58 41.64 3.91
CA TYR A 55 -42.82 42.92 4.63
C TYR A 55 -41.50 43.62 5.04
N TYR A 56 -41.58 44.92 5.34
CA TYR A 56 -40.46 45.87 5.54
C TYR A 56 -40.30 46.37 7.00
N HIS A 57 -39.27 47.21 7.20
CA HIS A 57 -38.96 48.12 8.33
C HIS A 57 -38.00 47.55 9.40
N ASP A 58 -36.79 48.12 9.62
CA ASP A 58 -36.36 49.51 9.99
C ASP A 58 -36.47 49.72 11.53
N ASP A 59 -35.58 50.41 12.26
CA ASP A 59 -34.29 51.07 11.93
C ASP A 59 -33.46 51.36 13.21
N ASP A 60 -32.32 52.04 13.07
CA ASP A 60 -31.65 52.95 14.04
C ASP A 60 -31.01 52.43 15.36
N ASP A 61 -29.67 52.31 15.30
CA ASP A 61 -28.69 53.19 15.96
C ASP A 61 -28.43 53.29 17.50
N ASP A 62 -27.11 53.19 17.79
CA ASP A 62 -26.27 54.14 18.57
C ASP A 62 -25.79 53.95 20.05
N VAL A 63 -24.44 53.96 20.14
CA VAL A 63 -23.59 54.83 20.99
C VAL A 63 -23.21 54.48 22.46
N PHE A 64 -21.91 54.12 22.57
CA PHE A 64 -20.87 54.58 23.53
C PHE A 64 -20.65 54.00 24.96
N SER A 65 -19.43 53.44 25.08
CA SER A 65 -18.34 53.89 25.99
C SER A 65 -18.10 53.22 27.36
N GLY A 66 -16.85 53.32 27.85
CA GLY A 66 -16.49 53.08 29.26
C GLY A 66 -15.31 52.11 29.52
N ARG A 67 -14.08 52.63 29.65
CA ARG A 67 -12.93 51.97 30.32
C ARG A 67 -12.62 52.73 31.65
N PRO A 68 -11.60 52.39 32.49
CA PRO A 68 -11.46 51.16 33.30
C PRO A 68 -10.95 51.39 34.77
N ALA A 69 -11.19 50.43 35.69
CA ALA A 69 -10.43 50.21 36.96
C ALA A 69 -10.71 48.79 37.52
N ARG A 70 -9.87 48.00 38.24
CA ARG A 70 -8.43 48.01 38.65
C ARG A 70 -8.12 48.24 40.16
N ARG A 71 -7.53 47.22 40.82
CA ARG A 71 -7.00 47.10 42.23
C ARG A 71 -8.02 46.85 43.35
N ILE A 72 -7.70 46.21 44.51
CA ILE A 72 -6.78 45.11 44.98
C ILE A 72 -6.91 45.04 46.54
N TYR A 73 -6.53 43.91 47.19
CA TYR A 73 -6.43 43.67 48.66
C TYR A 73 -7.75 43.47 49.44
N ASP A 74 -7.84 42.63 50.50
CA ASP A 74 -6.94 41.52 50.92
C ASP A 74 -7.62 40.50 51.87
N GLY A 75 -7.01 39.30 51.92
CA GLY A 75 -6.95 38.35 53.04
C GLY A 75 -8.18 37.53 53.45
N ASP A 76 -8.04 36.49 54.29
CA ASP A 76 -6.87 35.63 54.61
C ASP A 76 -7.35 34.44 55.50
N ASP A 77 -6.49 33.41 55.66
CA ASP A 77 -6.57 32.28 56.62
C ASP A 77 -7.82 31.35 56.56
N ASP A 78 -7.78 30.02 56.77
CA ASP A 78 -6.72 29.00 56.98
C ASP A 78 -7.35 27.63 56.51
N GLU A 79 -6.74 26.44 56.45
CA GLU A 79 -5.59 25.83 57.13
C GLU A 79 -5.08 24.59 56.32
N ASN A 80 -3.81 24.19 56.51
CA ASN A 80 -3.18 22.90 56.11
C ASN A 80 -2.98 22.59 54.59
N TYR A 81 -1.88 21.99 54.09
CA TYR A 81 -0.67 21.42 54.71
C TYR A 81 0.54 21.47 53.73
N TYR A 82 1.76 21.43 54.27
CA TYR A 82 3.14 21.37 53.68
C TYR A 82 3.37 20.70 52.29
N ARG A 83 4.51 20.89 51.57
CA ARG A 83 5.52 21.98 51.36
C ARG A 83 6.70 21.42 50.50
N ASN A 84 7.41 22.27 49.75
CA ASN A 84 8.79 22.14 49.21
C ASN A 84 9.15 21.11 48.10
N ASP A 85 9.29 21.60 46.87
CA ASP A 85 10.54 21.85 46.10
C ASP A 85 11.57 20.76 45.67
N GLU A 86 11.92 20.87 44.36
CA GLU A 86 13.19 20.59 43.64
C GLU A 86 13.65 19.17 43.18
N ASP A 87 14.34 19.20 42.02
CA ASP A 87 15.18 18.22 41.27
C ASP A 87 14.66 16.88 40.66
N ASP A 88 14.64 16.89 39.31
CA ASP A 88 15.10 15.92 38.26
C ASP A 88 14.99 14.36 38.37
N PHE A 89 15.09 13.69 37.21
CA PHE A 89 15.34 12.25 36.95
C PHE A 89 14.29 11.16 37.32
N SER A 90 13.40 10.87 36.36
CA SER A 90 13.11 9.51 35.81
C SER A 90 12.53 8.33 36.65
N SER A 91 11.61 7.58 36.00
CA SER A 91 11.28 6.13 36.14
C SER A 91 10.00 5.64 36.90
N ARG A 92 9.13 4.93 36.14
CA ARG A 92 8.35 3.65 36.35
C ARG A 92 7.99 3.12 37.79
N PRO A 93 7.05 2.14 37.95
CA PRO A 93 5.80 1.79 37.22
C PRO A 93 4.63 1.24 38.13
N ALA A 94 3.59 0.63 37.54
CA ALA A 94 2.40 0.07 38.22
C ALA A 94 2.15 -1.48 38.03
N ARG A 95 0.97 -1.98 38.49
CA ARG A 95 0.52 -3.41 38.58
C ARG A 95 -0.74 -3.64 37.70
N ARG A 96 -1.18 -4.83 37.22
CA ARG A 96 -1.29 -6.25 37.68
C ARG A 96 -2.42 -6.52 38.71
N LEU A 97 -3.26 -7.54 38.43
CA LEU A 97 -4.19 -8.25 39.35
C LEU A 97 -4.46 -9.69 38.85
N TYR A 98 -5.03 -10.58 39.67
CA TYR A 98 -5.07 -12.05 39.51
C TYR A 98 -6.37 -12.68 40.10
N ASP A 99 -6.52 -14.00 39.94
CA ASP A 99 -7.42 -14.93 40.69
C ASP A 99 -8.93 -14.95 40.29
N GLY A 100 -9.68 -16.07 40.30
CA GLY A 100 -9.32 -17.47 40.58
C GLY A 100 -10.47 -18.51 40.36
N GLY A 101 -10.11 -19.77 40.09
CA GLY A 101 -10.85 -21.03 40.36
C GLY A 101 -12.31 -21.29 39.91
N ALA A 102 -12.50 -22.10 38.85
CA ALA A 102 -13.69 -22.98 38.66
C ALA A 102 -13.40 -24.14 37.65
N VAL A 103 -14.02 -25.32 37.79
CA VAL A 103 -13.53 -26.57 37.15
C VAL A 103 -14.63 -27.47 36.54
N MET A 104 -14.49 -27.80 35.24
CA MET A 104 -15.17 -28.88 34.44
C MET A 104 -16.69 -28.74 34.18
N PRO A 105 -17.31 -29.54 33.27
CA PRO A 105 -16.77 -30.50 32.28
C PRO A 105 -16.63 -29.88 30.87
N GLU A 106 -15.89 -30.41 29.88
CA GLU A 106 -15.50 -31.79 29.50
C GLU A 106 -16.47 -32.54 28.58
N LYS A 107 -16.89 -31.88 27.48
CA LYS A 107 -17.11 -32.46 26.15
C LYS A 107 -17.22 -31.34 25.11
N TYR A 108 -16.44 -31.41 24.04
CA TYR A 108 -16.70 -30.95 22.64
C TYR A 108 -15.35 -30.78 21.92
N ASN A 109 -15.11 -31.58 20.87
CA ASN A 109 -13.92 -31.44 20.01
C ASN A 109 -14.17 -30.33 18.99
N VAL A 110 -13.25 -29.37 18.88
CA VAL A 110 -13.38 -28.22 17.96
C VAL A 110 -12.65 -28.45 16.63
N LEU A 111 -11.51 -29.17 16.64
CA LEU A 111 -10.60 -29.28 15.48
C LEU A 111 -10.62 -30.64 14.77
N ASN A 112 -11.78 -31.30 14.61
CA ASN A 112 -11.81 -32.63 13.95
C ASN A 112 -13.03 -32.93 13.06
N GLY A 113 -13.11 -32.24 11.92
CA GLY A 113 -13.95 -32.64 10.79
C GLY A 113 -13.34 -33.83 10.02
N ASN A 114 -13.60 -35.05 10.48
CA ASN A 114 -13.00 -36.29 9.95
C ASN A 114 -13.52 -36.67 8.53
N SER A 115 -12.87 -36.17 7.48
CA SER A 115 -12.67 -36.94 6.23
C SER A 115 -11.39 -36.46 5.51
N SER A 116 -10.84 -37.30 4.63
CA SER A 116 -9.49 -37.12 4.08
C SER A 116 -9.37 -36.06 2.98
N ASN A 117 -8.18 -35.46 2.87
CA ASN A 117 -7.75 -34.55 1.81
C ASN A 117 -8.51 -33.22 1.65
N SER A 118 -8.51 -32.37 2.69
CA SER A 118 -8.31 -30.93 2.45
C SER A 118 -7.43 -30.28 3.53
N SER A 119 -6.41 -29.54 3.10
CA SER A 119 -5.55 -28.70 3.97
C SER A 119 -6.17 -27.31 4.16
N SER A 120 -7.50 -27.24 4.25
CA SER A 120 -8.30 -26.01 4.06
C SER A 120 -9.40 -25.81 5.12
N GLY A 121 -9.49 -26.72 6.09
CA GLY A 121 -10.60 -26.87 7.04
C GLY A 121 -10.45 -26.20 8.40
N SER A 122 -9.44 -25.34 8.60
CA SER A 122 -9.35 -24.47 9.78
C SER A 122 -9.46 -23.01 9.35
N ALA A 123 -10.34 -22.25 9.99
CA ALA A 123 -10.56 -20.83 9.68
C ALA A 123 -9.27 -20.01 9.86
N PHE A 124 -8.51 -20.29 10.92
CA PHE A 124 -7.21 -19.68 11.21
C PHE A 124 -6.18 -19.82 10.06
N CYS A 125 -6.32 -20.79 9.14
CA CYS A 125 -5.46 -20.87 7.95
C CYS A 125 -5.59 -19.67 6.99
N ARG A 126 -6.64 -18.86 7.14
CA ARG A 126 -6.97 -17.75 6.23
C ARG A 126 -6.61 -16.39 6.83
N LEU A 127 -6.20 -16.36 8.10
CA LEU A 127 -5.78 -15.16 8.84
C LEU A 127 -4.33 -14.78 8.50
N LEU A 128 -4.08 -14.46 7.23
CA LEU A 128 -2.71 -14.23 6.72
C LEU A 128 -1.98 -13.06 7.41
N SER A 129 -2.73 -12.09 7.92
CA SER A 129 -2.24 -10.90 8.64
C SER A 129 -2.03 -11.11 10.16
N LEU A 130 -2.25 -12.32 10.68
CA LEU A 130 -2.20 -12.62 12.11
C LEU A 130 -0.76 -12.51 12.66
N GLN A 131 -0.50 -11.54 13.53
CA GLN A 131 0.82 -11.29 14.13
C GLN A 131 1.02 -11.96 15.50
N ILE A 132 -0.05 -12.05 16.29
CA ILE A 132 -0.07 -12.61 17.65
C ILE A 132 -1.24 -13.59 17.73
N LEU A 133 -0.98 -14.82 18.16
CA LEU A 133 -1.98 -15.85 18.41
C LEU A 133 -1.82 -16.40 19.83
N ASP A 134 -2.62 -15.92 20.78
CA ASP A 134 -2.70 -16.44 22.15
C ASP A 134 -4.04 -17.16 22.35
N LEU A 135 -4.00 -18.48 22.51
CA LEU A 135 -5.12 -19.35 22.87
C LEU A 135 -4.84 -20.11 24.17
N SER A 136 -3.86 -19.65 24.96
CA SER A 136 -3.28 -20.37 26.08
C SER A 136 -4.27 -20.63 27.23
N ASN A 137 -3.93 -21.56 28.13
CA ASN A 137 -4.64 -21.79 29.40
C ASN A 137 -6.13 -22.16 29.24
N ASN A 138 -6.45 -22.91 28.18
CA ASN A 138 -7.80 -23.30 27.78
C ASN A 138 -7.98 -24.85 27.83
N LYS A 139 -9.00 -25.38 27.15
CA LYS A 139 -9.29 -26.84 27.06
C LYS A 139 -9.48 -27.32 25.62
N LEU A 140 -8.87 -26.61 24.66
CA LEU A 140 -9.03 -26.84 23.22
C LEU A 140 -8.36 -28.17 22.81
N THR A 141 -8.98 -28.90 21.89
CA THR A 141 -8.59 -30.27 21.51
C THR A 141 -8.44 -30.45 19.99
N GLY A 142 -7.54 -31.35 19.59
CA GLY A 142 -7.31 -31.76 18.20
C GLY A 142 -5.98 -31.25 17.63
N LYS A 143 -5.77 -31.46 16.33
CA LYS A 143 -4.47 -31.22 15.66
C LYS A 143 -4.28 -29.76 15.25
N LEU A 144 -3.03 -29.28 15.30
CA LEU A 144 -2.67 -28.01 14.67
C LEU A 144 -2.67 -28.15 13.14
N PRO A 145 -3.23 -27.18 12.41
CA PRO A 145 -3.15 -27.14 10.95
C PRO A 145 -1.75 -26.79 10.42
N ASP A 146 -1.32 -27.43 9.33
CA ASP A 146 -0.06 -27.14 8.61
C ASP A 146 0.14 -25.65 8.27
N CYS A 147 -0.95 -24.94 8.01
CA CYS A 147 -0.95 -23.55 7.57
C CYS A 147 -0.41 -22.57 8.61
N TRP A 148 -0.52 -22.85 9.93
CA TRP A 148 -0.10 -21.90 10.98
C TRP A 148 1.41 -21.64 10.95
N TRP A 149 2.17 -22.65 10.56
CA TRP A 149 3.63 -22.62 10.38
C TRP A 149 4.08 -21.86 9.11
N ASN A 150 3.13 -21.43 8.28
CA ASN A 150 3.36 -20.65 7.05
C ASN A 150 2.73 -19.24 7.12
N LEU A 151 2.18 -18.81 8.26
CA LEU A 151 1.61 -17.46 8.43
C LEU A 151 2.74 -16.43 8.49
N GLN A 152 2.99 -15.74 7.37
CA GLN A 152 4.17 -14.86 7.18
C GLN A 152 4.18 -13.59 8.03
N SER A 153 3.04 -13.22 8.63
CA SER A 153 2.96 -12.13 9.62
C SER A 153 3.13 -12.60 11.06
N LEU A 154 3.07 -13.90 11.35
CA LEU A 154 3.00 -14.41 12.71
C LEU A 154 4.37 -14.32 13.39
N GLN A 155 4.44 -13.51 14.45
CA GLN A 155 5.64 -13.27 15.26
C GLN A 155 5.56 -13.98 16.61
N PHE A 156 4.36 -14.00 17.21
CA PHE A 156 4.11 -14.62 18.51
C PHE A 156 2.99 -15.66 18.44
N MET A 157 3.24 -16.86 18.98
CA MET A 157 2.25 -17.93 19.11
C MET A 157 2.32 -18.51 20.53
N ASP A 158 1.24 -18.42 21.32
CA ASP A 158 1.05 -19.14 22.57
C ASP A 158 -0.23 -19.99 22.52
N LEU A 159 -0.04 -21.31 22.54
CA LEU A 159 -1.08 -22.33 22.55
C LEU A 159 -1.02 -23.18 23.83
N SER A 160 -0.26 -22.72 24.84
CA SER A 160 0.09 -23.50 26.02
C SER A 160 -1.10 -23.88 26.90
N HIS A 161 -0.91 -24.83 27.80
CA HIS A 161 -1.85 -25.28 28.82
C HIS A 161 -3.24 -25.55 28.24
N ASN A 162 -3.30 -26.50 27.30
CA ASN A 162 -4.47 -26.88 26.51
C ASN A 162 -4.55 -28.42 26.37
N ARG A 163 -5.27 -28.94 25.35
CA ARG A 163 -5.42 -30.38 25.06
C ARG A 163 -5.27 -30.69 23.57
N PHE A 164 -4.53 -29.86 22.83
CA PHE A 164 -4.22 -30.11 21.43
C PHE A 164 -3.34 -31.37 21.30
N SER A 165 -3.33 -32.03 20.14
CA SER A 165 -2.62 -33.30 19.99
C SER A 165 -2.17 -33.63 18.57
N GLY A 166 -1.36 -34.68 18.40
CA GLY A 166 -0.83 -35.09 17.10
C GLY A 166 0.40 -34.29 16.66
N GLU A 167 0.89 -34.60 15.47
CA GLU A 167 2.22 -34.13 15.01
C GLU A 167 2.22 -32.69 14.49
N ILE A 168 3.30 -31.96 14.80
CA ILE A 168 3.60 -30.68 14.15
C ILE A 168 4.23 -30.97 12.77
N PRO A 169 3.62 -30.49 11.67
CA PRO A 169 4.01 -30.90 10.33
C PRO A 169 5.35 -30.33 9.87
N ALA A 170 6.06 -31.11 9.06
CA ALA A 170 7.30 -30.68 8.42
C ALA A 170 7.02 -29.69 7.28
N VAL A 171 7.61 -28.48 7.36
CA VAL A 171 7.54 -27.48 6.29
C VAL A 171 8.34 -27.95 5.06
N LYS A 172 7.73 -27.84 3.87
CA LYS A 172 8.19 -28.48 2.63
C LYS A 172 9.07 -27.59 1.74
N THR A 173 9.24 -26.31 2.10
CA THR A 173 10.03 -25.32 1.36
C THR A 173 10.57 -24.27 2.32
N SER A 174 11.82 -23.81 2.14
CA SER A 174 12.44 -22.85 3.05
C SER A 174 11.95 -21.42 2.82
N TYR A 175 11.00 -20.98 3.65
CA TYR A 175 10.59 -19.57 3.74
C TYR A 175 11.34 -18.84 4.86
N ASN A 176 11.39 -17.51 4.77
CA ASN A 176 11.85 -16.68 5.88
C ASN A 176 10.75 -16.64 6.95
N CYS A 177 10.91 -17.46 7.98
CA CYS A 177 9.93 -17.58 9.06
C CYS A 177 10.00 -16.35 9.97
N SER A 178 8.85 -15.74 10.23
CA SER A 178 8.66 -14.49 10.99
C SER A 178 8.59 -14.68 12.51
N LEU A 179 8.52 -15.92 13.00
CA LEU A 179 8.32 -16.21 14.42
C LEU A 179 9.53 -15.75 15.26
N GLU A 180 9.24 -14.98 16.30
CA GLU A 180 10.18 -14.53 17.33
C GLU A 180 10.01 -15.32 18.62
N SER A 181 8.77 -15.76 18.94
CA SER A 181 8.47 -16.58 20.12
C SER A 181 7.35 -17.59 19.87
N VAL A 182 7.56 -18.82 20.32
CA VAL A 182 6.61 -19.95 20.17
C VAL A 182 6.48 -20.72 21.48
N HIS A 183 5.26 -20.77 22.01
CA HIS A 183 4.87 -21.48 23.24
C HIS A 183 3.77 -22.48 22.93
N LEU A 184 4.05 -23.77 23.11
CA LEU A 184 3.14 -24.88 22.84
C LEU A 184 2.91 -25.75 24.09
N ALA A 185 3.49 -25.34 25.22
CA ALA A 185 3.74 -26.22 26.34
C ALA A 185 2.48 -26.66 27.07
N GLY A 186 2.43 -27.87 27.62
CA GLY A 186 1.24 -28.34 28.36
C GLY A 186 0.11 -28.73 27.40
N ASN A 187 0.42 -29.58 26.44
CA ASN A 187 -0.50 -30.12 25.44
C ASN A 187 -0.25 -31.63 25.25
N GLY A 188 -0.86 -32.24 24.25
CA GLY A 188 -0.70 -33.64 23.86
C GLY A 188 -0.09 -33.84 22.48
N PHE A 189 0.74 -32.91 21.98
CA PHE A 189 1.39 -33.02 20.67
C PHE A 189 2.32 -34.24 20.61
N THR A 190 2.57 -34.72 19.39
CA THR A 190 3.38 -35.92 19.11
C THR A 190 4.37 -35.67 17.97
N GLY A 191 5.11 -36.70 17.56
CA GLY A 191 6.01 -36.63 16.39
C GLY A 191 7.39 -36.10 16.74
N VAL A 192 8.24 -35.96 15.72
CA VAL A 192 9.62 -35.49 15.91
C VAL A 192 9.71 -33.98 16.10
N PHE A 193 10.88 -33.49 16.54
CA PHE A 193 11.15 -32.07 16.75
C PHE A 193 10.67 -31.22 15.55
N PRO A 194 9.88 -30.14 15.77
CA PRO A 194 9.29 -29.33 14.70
C PRO A 194 10.26 -28.80 13.64
N SER A 195 10.45 -29.56 12.56
CA SER A 195 11.29 -29.15 11.41
C SER A 195 10.75 -27.92 10.67
N ALA A 196 9.48 -27.56 10.91
CA ALA A 196 8.91 -26.26 10.57
C ALA A 196 9.79 -25.07 11.01
N LEU A 197 10.37 -25.16 12.21
CA LEU A 197 11.14 -24.08 12.82
C LEU A 197 12.51 -23.87 12.18
N LYS A 198 12.96 -24.76 11.29
CA LYS A 198 14.31 -24.74 10.68
C LYS A 198 14.63 -23.47 9.87
N GLY A 199 13.63 -22.69 9.49
CA GLY A 199 13.79 -21.38 8.84
C GLY A 199 13.77 -20.17 9.77
N CYS A 200 13.39 -20.32 11.05
CA CYS A 200 13.08 -19.22 11.97
C CYS A 200 14.35 -18.64 12.63
N LYS A 201 15.20 -17.98 11.82
CA LYS A 201 16.47 -17.39 12.29
C LYS A 201 16.27 -16.27 13.33
N THR A 202 15.10 -15.65 13.34
CA THR A 202 14.65 -14.61 14.28
C THR A 202 14.15 -15.17 15.62
N LEU A 203 13.93 -16.48 15.74
CA LEU A 203 13.34 -17.10 16.92
C LEU A 203 14.25 -16.89 18.14
N VAL A 204 13.71 -16.18 19.15
CA VAL A 204 14.37 -15.86 20.43
C VAL A 204 13.99 -16.89 21.49
N THR A 205 12.72 -17.31 21.49
CA THR A 205 12.15 -18.20 22.51
C THR A 205 11.38 -19.35 21.87
N LEU A 206 11.64 -20.57 22.34
CA LEU A 206 10.91 -21.77 21.97
C LEU A 206 10.62 -22.62 23.22
N ASP A 207 9.35 -22.72 23.61
CA ASP A 207 8.88 -23.68 24.60
C ASP A 207 7.88 -24.66 23.97
N ILE A 208 8.27 -25.92 23.86
CA ILE A 208 7.42 -27.04 23.43
C ILE A 208 7.27 -28.11 24.50
N GLY A 209 7.50 -27.73 25.77
CA GLY A 209 7.50 -28.64 26.91
C GLY A 209 6.14 -29.27 27.24
N ASN A 210 6.09 -30.21 28.18
CA ASN A 210 4.88 -30.88 28.69
C ASN A 210 3.98 -31.35 27.53
N ASN A 211 4.52 -32.21 26.66
CA ASN A 211 3.93 -32.75 25.43
C ASN A 211 4.41 -34.21 25.22
N ASN A 212 4.21 -34.80 24.04
CA ASN A 212 4.69 -36.15 23.68
C ASN A 212 5.55 -36.17 22.40
N PHE A 213 6.32 -35.10 22.12
CA PHE A 213 7.31 -35.12 21.02
C PHE A 213 8.39 -36.17 21.29
N PHE A 214 8.95 -36.79 20.24
CA PHE A 214 9.89 -37.91 20.37
C PHE A 214 11.04 -37.92 19.36
N GLY A 215 12.02 -38.80 19.56
CA GLY A 215 13.17 -38.95 18.66
C GLY A 215 14.29 -37.96 18.93
N GLY A 216 15.31 -37.96 18.05
CA GLY A 216 16.52 -37.15 18.19
C GLY A 216 16.28 -35.64 18.15
N ILE A 217 16.92 -34.92 19.08
CA ILE A 217 17.08 -33.46 18.99
C ILE A 217 17.93 -33.15 17.75
N PRO A 218 17.48 -32.33 16.78
CA PRO A 218 18.23 -32.12 15.55
C PRO A 218 19.49 -31.23 15.71
N PRO A 219 20.68 -31.67 15.25
CA PRO A 219 21.91 -30.87 15.31
C PRO A 219 21.84 -29.53 14.55
N TRP A 220 20.93 -29.41 13.57
CA TRP A 220 20.78 -28.17 12.81
C TRP A 220 20.31 -26.99 13.66
N ILE A 221 19.70 -27.22 14.84
CA ILE A 221 19.23 -26.15 15.75
C ILE A 221 20.38 -25.17 16.04
N GLY A 222 21.55 -25.68 16.39
CA GLY A 222 22.70 -24.88 16.82
C GLY A 222 23.21 -23.86 15.81
N LYS A 223 23.00 -24.12 14.51
CA LYS A 223 23.40 -23.22 13.41
C LYS A 223 22.20 -22.54 12.72
N GLY A 224 21.00 -23.09 12.87
CA GLY A 224 19.78 -22.58 12.25
C GLY A 224 19.08 -21.50 13.06
N LEU A 225 19.05 -21.64 14.39
CA LEU A 225 18.33 -20.74 15.31
C LEU A 225 19.32 -19.80 16.03
N SER A 226 20.13 -19.06 15.26
CA SER A 226 21.28 -18.29 15.80
C SER A 226 20.91 -17.18 16.80
N SER A 227 19.65 -16.76 16.85
CA SER A 227 19.12 -15.73 17.75
C SER A 227 18.49 -16.30 19.04
N LEU A 228 18.46 -17.64 19.18
CA LEU A 228 17.74 -18.32 20.25
C LEU A 228 18.41 -18.10 21.60
N LYS A 229 17.66 -17.53 22.53
CA LYS A 229 18.05 -17.33 23.93
C LYS A 229 17.46 -18.40 24.84
N ILE A 230 16.34 -19.01 24.44
CA ILE A 230 15.57 -19.92 25.28
C ILE A 230 15.10 -21.12 24.48
N LEU A 231 15.45 -22.32 24.97
CA LEU A 231 15.02 -23.60 24.43
C LEU A 231 14.47 -24.47 25.57
N SER A 232 13.15 -24.68 25.59
CA SER A 232 12.46 -25.58 26.51
C SER A 232 11.80 -26.74 25.77
N LEU A 233 12.26 -27.95 26.09
CA LEU A 233 11.77 -29.24 25.61
C LEU A 233 11.23 -30.10 26.77
N ARG A 234 11.13 -29.55 27.99
CA ARG A 234 10.80 -30.26 29.24
C ARG A 234 9.62 -31.20 29.12
N SER A 235 9.56 -32.31 29.85
CA SER A 235 8.41 -33.23 29.90
C SER A 235 7.90 -33.64 28.51
N ASN A 236 8.75 -34.33 27.75
CA ASN A 236 8.46 -34.91 26.44
C ASN A 236 9.00 -36.35 26.37
N ASN A 237 9.13 -36.91 25.16
CA ASN A 237 9.64 -38.27 24.91
C ASN A 237 10.80 -38.24 23.88
N PHE A 238 11.57 -37.15 23.80
CA PHE A 238 12.76 -37.05 22.95
C PHE A 238 13.80 -38.09 23.38
N THR A 239 14.52 -38.66 22.41
CA THR A 239 15.46 -39.78 22.60
C THR A 239 16.77 -39.56 21.88
N GLY A 240 17.81 -40.32 22.25
CA GLY A 240 19.14 -40.22 21.65
C GLY A 240 19.98 -39.11 22.27
N GLU A 241 21.15 -38.86 21.67
CA GLU A 241 22.17 -37.97 22.22
C GLU A 241 21.83 -36.48 22.08
N ILE A 242 22.31 -35.68 23.03
CA ILE A 242 22.24 -34.22 22.99
C ILE A 242 23.26 -33.72 21.95
N PRO A 243 22.86 -32.99 20.88
CA PRO A 243 23.79 -32.57 19.85
C PRO A 243 24.85 -31.59 20.37
N SER A 244 26.12 -31.94 20.13
CA SER A 244 27.28 -31.09 20.43
C SER A 244 27.18 -29.69 19.81
N GLU A 245 26.48 -29.61 18.66
CA GLU A 245 26.28 -28.42 17.87
C GLU A 245 25.41 -27.36 18.55
N LEU A 246 24.62 -27.71 19.59
CA LEU A 246 23.88 -26.73 20.38
C LEU A 246 24.80 -25.70 21.05
N SER A 247 26.08 -26.03 21.27
CA SER A 247 27.12 -25.10 21.73
C SER A 247 27.34 -23.88 20.81
N HIS A 248 26.91 -23.95 19.55
CA HIS A 248 26.98 -22.81 18.62
C HIS A 248 25.93 -21.73 18.91
N LEU A 249 24.93 -21.98 19.76
CA LEU A 249 23.92 -20.99 20.18
C LEU A 249 24.54 -19.96 21.13
N SER A 250 25.36 -19.07 20.59
CA SER A 250 26.12 -18.07 21.36
C SER A 250 25.25 -17.15 22.22
N GLN A 251 23.97 -16.95 21.86
CA GLN A 251 23.02 -16.15 22.63
C GLN A 251 22.27 -16.94 23.72
N LEU A 252 22.37 -18.27 23.78
CA LEU A 252 21.56 -19.13 24.65
C LEU A 252 21.74 -18.78 26.14
N GLN A 253 20.63 -18.53 26.81
CA GLN A 253 20.53 -18.18 28.23
C GLN A 253 19.85 -19.30 29.03
N LEU A 254 18.78 -19.91 28.51
CA LEU A 254 18.10 -21.05 29.12
C LEU A 254 18.11 -22.27 28.17
N LEU A 255 18.52 -23.41 28.72
CA LEU A 255 18.35 -24.73 28.13
C LEU A 255 17.58 -25.63 29.11
N ASP A 256 16.35 -26.01 28.79
CA ASP A 256 15.56 -26.96 29.57
C ASP A 256 15.18 -28.15 28.69
N MET A 257 15.63 -29.35 29.07
CA MET A 257 15.32 -30.63 28.43
C MET A 257 14.85 -31.68 29.44
N THR A 258 14.34 -31.22 30.59
CA THR A 258 13.83 -32.02 31.72
C THR A 258 12.88 -33.13 31.27
N ASN A 259 12.75 -34.24 32.01
CA ASN A 259 11.72 -35.29 31.82
C ASN A 259 11.56 -35.73 30.34
N ASN A 260 12.60 -36.35 29.79
CA ASN A 260 12.63 -36.90 28.44
C ASN A 260 13.25 -38.31 28.47
N SER A 261 13.71 -38.85 27.34
CA SER A 261 14.41 -40.15 27.25
C SER A 261 15.75 -40.01 26.49
N LEU A 262 16.42 -38.87 26.67
CA LEU A 262 17.73 -38.58 26.06
C LEU A 262 18.81 -39.47 26.67
N THR A 263 19.80 -39.85 25.86
CA THR A 263 20.83 -40.86 26.21
C THR A 263 22.23 -40.36 25.91
N GLY A 264 23.26 -41.08 26.37
CA GLY A 264 24.66 -40.70 26.16
C GLY A 264 25.07 -39.51 27.02
N SER A 265 26.23 -38.92 26.76
CA SER A 265 26.82 -37.92 27.64
C SER A 265 26.40 -36.48 27.35
N ILE A 266 26.56 -35.63 28.36
CA ILE A 266 26.40 -34.18 28.22
C ILE A 266 27.58 -33.66 27.38
N PRO A 267 27.38 -32.92 26.28
CA PRO A 267 28.50 -32.54 25.41
C PRO A 267 29.51 -31.61 26.10
N THR A 268 30.79 -31.98 26.07
CA THR A 268 31.90 -31.14 26.57
C THR A 268 31.93 -29.75 25.91
N SER A 269 31.44 -29.65 24.66
CA SER A 269 31.29 -28.39 23.92
C SER A 269 30.40 -27.37 24.62
N PHE A 270 29.51 -27.77 25.55
CA PHE A 270 28.62 -26.85 26.28
C PHE A 270 29.40 -25.83 27.12
N GLY A 271 30.65 -26.11 27.53
CA GLY A 271 31.54 -25.13 28.18
C GLY A 271 31.91 -23.89 27.34
N ASN A 272 31.48 -23.85 26.08
CA ASN A 272 31.63 -22.72 25.16
C ASN A 272 30.36 -21.87 24.98
N LEU A 273 29.23 -22.19 25.63
CA LEU A 273 27.99 -21.40 25.54
C LEU A 273 28.20 -19.95 26.04
N THR A 274 28.38 -19.01 25.11
CA THR A 274 28.98 -17.70 25.38
C THR A 274 28.19 -16.85 26.39
N SER A 275 26.88 -16.73 26.25
CA SER A 275 26.01 -16.02 27.20
C SER A 275 25.98 -16.64 28.60
N MET A 276 26.08 -17.97 28.72
CA MET A 276 26.18 -18.66 30.02
C MET A 276 27.59 -18.59 30.63
N LYS A 277 28.63 -18.42 29.80
CA LYS A 277 30.03 -18.27 30.23
C LYS A 277 30.30 -16.89 30.83
N ASN A 278 29.87 -15.82 30.15
CA ASN A 278 29.98 -14.45 30.63
C ASN A 278 28.66 -13.71 30.38
N PRO A 279 27.79 -13.54 31.41
CA PRO A 279 26.53 -12.84 31.27
C PRO A 279 26.79 -11.34 31.22
N LYS A 280 27.13 -10.84 30.02
CA LYS A 280 27.22 -9.41 29.75
C LYS A 280 25.85 -8.79 30.04
N ILE A 281 25.81 -7.83 30.96
CA ILE A 281 24.68 -6.90 31.05
C ILE A 281 24.71 -6.07 29.76
N VAL A 282 23.87 -6.41 28.78
CA VAL A 282 23.77 -5.69 27.52
C VAL A 282 22.99 -4.40 27.74
N SER A 283 23.72 -3.37 28.18
CA SER A 283 23.21 -2.00 28.25
C SER A 283 23.08 -1.40 26.84
N SER A 284 21.84 -1.33 26.36
CA SER A 284 21.35 -0.53 25.21
C SER A 284 21.84 -0.90 23.79
N ALA A 285 21.18 -0.27 22.80
CA ALA A 285 21.39 -0.36 21.34
C ALA A 285 21.19 -1.76 20.69
N GLY A 286 19.92 -2.12 20.42
CA GLY A 286 19.58 -3.39 19.74
C GLY A 286 18.11 -3.63 19.42
N SER A 287 17.44 -2.64 18.79
CA SER A 287 16.12 -2.73 18.12
C SER A 287 15.10 -3.77 18.64
N LEU A 288 14.29 -3.37 19.62
CA LEU A 288 12.87 -3.77 19.70
C LEU A 288 12.04 -2.51 19.93
N ASP A 289 11.96 -1.70 18.89
CA ASP A 289 11.03 -0.58 18.80
C ASP A 289 9.75 -1.09 18.11
N GLY A 290 8.58 -0.92 18.74
CA GLY A 290 7.28 -1.20 18.12
C GLY A 290 6.54 -2.52 18.44
N SER A 291 7.12 -3.52 19.13
CA SER A 291 6.37 -4.75 19.49
C SER A 291 5.71 -4.66 20.89
N THR A 292 4.43 -5.02 20.98
CA THR A 292 3.54 -4.74 22.13
C THR A 292 3.40 -5.89 23.15
N TYR A 293 4.08 -7.02 22.95
CA TYR A 293 3.96 -8.21 23.79
C TYR A 293 5.12 -8.36 24.80
N GLN A 294 4.91 -9.12 25.89
CA GLN A 294 5.97 -9.48 26.85
C GLN A 294 6.02 -10.99 27.05
N ASP A 295 7.13 -11.58 26.60
CA ASP A 295 7.41 -13.01 26.61
C ASP A 295 7.34 -13.64 28.02
N ARG A 296 7.05 -14.94 28.10
CA ARG A 296 6.82 -15.72 29.32
C ARG A 296 7.48 -17.10 29.21
N ILE A 297 8.00 -17.65 30.31
CA ILE A 297 8.22 -19.10 30.41
C ILE A 297 8.00 -19.62 31.84
N ASP A 298 7.56 -20.87 31.96
CA ASP A 298 7.32 -21.57 33.23
C ASP A 298 8.40 -22.66 33.41
N ILE A 299 9.30 -22.52 34.40
CA ILE A 299 10.40 -23.49 34.65
C ILE A 299 10.46 -23.96 36.11
N ILE A 300 11.12 -25.08 36.38
CA ILE A 300 11.43 -25.52 37.74
C ILE A 300 12.77 -24.91 38.17
N TRP A 301 12.77 -24.10 39.23
CA TRP A 301 13.99 -23.55 39.84
C TRP A 301 13.82 -23.54 41.36
N LYS A 302 14.82 -24.02 42.11
CA LYS A 302 14.79 -24.16 43.58
C LYS A 302 13.71 -25.11 44.08
N GLY A 303 13.38 -26.13 43.27
CA GLY A 303 12.33 -27.12 43.57
C GLY A 303 10.90 -26.59 43.45
N GLN A 304 10.70 -25.39 42.89
CA GLN A 304 9.39 -24.77 42.67
C GLN A 304 9.22 -24.40 41.20
N GLU A 305 7.98 -24.41 40.71
CA GLU A 305 7.68 -23.90 39.37
C GLU A 305 7.53 -22.37 39.42
N ILE A 306 8.38 -21.67 38.65
CA ILE A 306 8.52 -20.21 38.66
C ILE A 306 8.28 -19.66 37.26
N ILE A 307 7.40 -18.66 37.17
CA ILE A 307 7.00 -18.00 35.94
C ILE A 307 7.87 -16.76 35.70
N PHE A 308 8.71 -16.79 34.67
CA PHE A 308 9.51 -15.66 34.23
C PHE A 308 8.80 -14.87 33.13
N GLN A 309 8.90 -13.54 33.20
CA GLN A 309 8.35 -12.61 32.20
C GLN A 309 9.30 -11.43 32.00
N LYS A 310 9.14 -10.35 32.79
CA LYS A 310 9.91 -9.10 32.67
C LYS A 310 11.40 -9.23 33.02
N THR A 311 11.81 -10.33 33.62
CA THR A 311 13.19 -10.63 34.07
C THR A 311 13.87 -11.74 33.26
N LEU A 312 13.20 -12.24 32.22
CA LEU A 312 13.62 -13.39 31.42
C LEU A 312 15.06 -13.28 30.87
N GLN A 313 15.45 -12.07 30.45
CA GLN A 313 16.79 -11.75 29.92
C GLN A 313 17.93 -11.79 30.97
N LEU A 314 17.61 -11.91 32.26
CA LEU A 314 18.57 -11.91 33.39
C LEU A 314 18.85 -13.32 33.94
N MET A 315 18.15 -14.33 33.42
CA MET A 315 18.21 -15.72 33.84
C MET A 315 19.23 -16.50 32.99
N THR A 316 19.96 -17.41 33.61
CA THR A 316 20.95 -18.27 32.97
C THR A 316 20.92 -19.65 33.61
N GLY A 317 20.58 -20.71 32.88
CA GLY A 317 20.31 -22.01 33.48
C GLY A 317 20.29 -23.19 32.52
N ILE A 318 20.59 -24.37 33.07
CA ILE A 318 20.54 -25.67 32.38
C ILE A 318 19.74 -26.64 33.26
N ASP A 319 18.66 -27.21 32.71
CA ASP A 319 17.99 -28.39 33.24
C ASP A 319 18.02 -29.51 32.21
N LEU A 320 18.62 -30.66 32.57
CA LEU A 320 18.64 -31.89 31.77
C LEU A 320 18.06 -33.07 32.57
N SER A 321 17.36 -32.79 33.67
CA SER A 321 16.93 -33.82 34.61
C SER A 321 15.88 -34.78 34.04
N GLY A 322 15.66 -35.93 34.66
CA GLY A 322 14.61 -36.87 34.24
C GLY A 322 14.85 -37.46 32.85
N ASN A 323 16.07 -37.87 32.55
CA ASN A 323 16.48 -38.46 31.27
C ASN A 323 17.23 -39.78 31.52
N SER A 324 17.97 -40.28 30.52
CA SER A 324 18.85 -41.46 30.62
C SER A 324 20.27 -41.10 30.17
N LEU A 325 20.71 -39.87 30.45
CA LEU A 325 22.06 -39.39 30.16
C LEU A 325 23.08 -40.12 31.05
N SER A 326 24.25 -40.41 30.51
CA SER A 326 25.26 -41.28 31.12
C SER A 326 26.69 -40.73 30.98
N GLU A 327 27.69 -41.56 31.28
CA GLU A 327 29.10 -41.16 31.45
C GLU A 327 29.30 -40.12 32.57
N CYS A 328 30.39 -39.34 32.52
CA CYS A 328 30.71 -38.34 33.54
C CYS A 328 30.00 -37.01 33.26
N ILE A 329 29.75 -36.21 34.31
CA ILE A 329 29.49 -34.77 34.14
C ILE A 329 30.79 -34.10 33.62
N PRO A 330 30.79 -33.39 32.49
CA PRO A 330 32.00 -32.77 31.95
C PRO A 330 32.59 -31.69 32.86
N ASP A 331 33.92 -31.72 33.04
CA ASP A 331 34.66 -30.62 33.67
C ASP A 331 34.46 -29.30 32.90
N GLU A 332 34.23 -29.35 31.58
CA GLU A 332 34.01 -28.16 30.76
C GLU A 332 32.76 -27.37 31.17
N LEU A 333 31.74 -27.99 31.78
CA LEU A 333 30.56 -27.26 32.29
C LEU A 333 30.94 -26.24 33.37
N THR A 334 32.03 -26.47 34.12
CA THR A 334 32.54 -25.53 35.12
C THR A 334 33.08 -24.22 34.51
N ASN A 335 33.18 -24.13 33.18
CA ASN A 335 33.42 -22.86 32.47
C ASN A 335 32.22 -21.90 32.48
N LEU A 336 31.00 -22.37 32.73
CA LEU A 336 29.77 -21.58 32.60
C LEU A 336 29.52 -20.70 33.83
N GLN A 337 30.47 -19.82 34.14
CA GLN A 337 30.49 -19.05 35.39
C GLN A 337 29.30 -18.09 35.57
N GLY A 338 28.53 -17.80 34.52
CA GLY A 338 27.26 -17.07 34.57
C GLY A 338 26.03 -17.90 34.96
N LEU A 339 26.14 -19.22 35.07
CA LEU A 339 25.02 -20.12 35.32
C LEU A 339 24.44 -19.92 36.73
N ARG A 340 23.12 -19.71 36.82
CA ARG A 340 22.34 -19.54 38.06
C ARG A 340 21.62 -20.80 38.53
N PHE A 341 21.34 -21.75 37.64
CA PHE A 341 20.90 -23.08 38.06
C PHE A 341 21.42 -24.18 37.15
N LEU A 342 21.66 -25.34 37.77
CA LEU A 342 22.05 -26.58 37.12
C LEU A 342 21.25 -27.72 37.76
N ASN A 343 20.41 -28.37 36.97
CA ASN A 343 19.69 -29.57 37.40
C ASN A 343 19.98 -30.69 36.40
N LEU A 344 20.60 -31.76 36.89
CA LEU A 344 20.97 -32.97 36.15
C LEU A 344 20.36 -34.22 36.81
N SER A 345 19.43 -34.04 37.76
CA SER A 345 18.86 -35.13 38.56
C SER A 345 18.12 -36.17 37.70
N ARG A 346 17.86 -37.37 38.24
CA ARG A 346 17.06 -38.43 37.59
C ARG A 346 17.63 -38.80 36.21
N ASN A 347 18.88 -39.25 36.18
CA ASN A 347 19.62 -39.69 35.01
C ASN A 347 20.48 -40.92 35.37
N ASN A 348 21.35 -41.38 34.46
CA ASN A 348 22.36 -42.42 34.70
C ASN A 348 23.79 -41.83 34.71
N LEU A 349 23.94 -40.55 35.09
CA LEU A 349 25.24 -39.88 35.15
C LEU A 349 26.08 -40.53 36.25
N SER A 350 27.36 -40.69 35.97
CA SER A 350 28.30 -41.49 36.76
C SER A 350 29.57 -40.69 37.06
N CYS A 351 30.69 -41.36 37.34
CA CYS A 351 31.96 -40.74 37.73
C CYS A 351 31.82 -39.88 39.01
N GLY A 352 32.71 -38.90 39.23
CA GLY A 352 32.58 -37.92 40.32
C GLY A 352 31.92 -36.62 39.86
N ILE A 353 31.47 -35.81 40.83
CA ILE A 353 31.13 -34.41 40.56
C ILE A 353 32.44 -33.67 40.20
N PRO A 354 32.47 -32.80 39.16
CA PRO A 354 33.67 -32.05 38.76
C PRO A 354 34.37 -31.34 39.92
N GLU A 355 35.68 -31.56 40.09
CA GLU A 355 36.46 -30.96 41.19
C GLU A 355 36.48 -29.42 41.12
N ASN A 356 36.26 -28.84 39.94
CA ASN A 356 36.15 -27.39 39.74
C ASN A 356 34.73 -26.83 39.86
N ILE A 357 33.72 -27.59 40.31
CA ILE A 357 32.31 -27.12 40.38
C ILE A 357 32.14 -25.80 41.15
N GLY A 358 33.00 -25.53 42.14
CA GLY A 358 33.09 -24.26 42.87
C GLY A 358 33.41 -23.01 42.03
N SER A 359 33.77 -23.14 40.74
CA SER A 359 33.95 -22.00 39.82
C SER A 359 32.64 -21.31 39.45
N LEU A 360 31.50 -22.00 39.58
CA LEU A 360 30.16 -21.54 39.20
C LEU A 360 29.61 -20.55 40.24
N LYS A 361 30.29 -19.42 40.44
CA LYS A 361 30.06 -18.45 41.53
C LYS A 361 28.70 -17.75 41.52
N ASN A 362 27.93 -17.86 40.44
CA ASN A 362 26.57 -17.33 40.33
C ASN A 362 25.49 -18.39 40.58
N LEU A 363 25.86 -19.65 40.82
CA LEU A 363 24.93 -20.78 40.90
C LEU A 363 24.08 -20.71 42.19
N GLU A 364 22.77 -20.55 42.02
CA GLU A 364 21.78 -20.42 43.08
C GLU A 364 21.07 -21.74 43.41
N SER A 365 21.12 -22.72 42.50
CA SER A 365 20.44 -24.02 42.63
C SER A 365 21.25 -25.12 41.95
N LEU A 366 21.54 -26.20 42.65
CA LEU A 366 22.20 -27.40 42.12
C LEU A 366 21.42 -28.65 42.53
N ASP A 367 20.91 -29.41 41.56
CA ASP A 367 20.33 -30.73 41.82
C ASP A 367 20.98 -31.79 40.92
N LEU A 368 21.62 -32.78 41.55
CA LEU A 368 22.27 -33.92 40.89
C LEU A 368 21.65 -35.26 41.35
N SER A 369 20.54 -35.23 42.08
CA SER A 369 20.00 -36.41 42.75
C SER A 369 19.50 -37.51 41.79
N SER A 370 19.28 -38.73 42.28
CA SER A 370 18.78 -39.85 41.46
C SER A 370 19.66 -40.12 40.23
N ASN A 371 20.93 -40.43 40.46
CA ASN A 371 21.95 -40.73 39.45
C ASN A 371 22.88 -41.86 39.93
N GLU A 372 23.90 -42.20 39.15
CA GLU A 372 24.96 -43.16 39.49
C GLU A 372 26.27 -42.47 39.95
N ILE A 373 26.22 -41.16 40.27
CA ILE A 373 27.41 -40.35 40.61
C ILE A 373 28.03 -40.89 41.90
N SER A 374 29.34 -41.07 41.85
CA SER A 374 30.16 -41.78 42.84
C SER A 374 31.34 -40.92 43.31
N GLY A 375 32.27 -41.50 44.07
CA GLY A 375 33.40 -40.75 44.64
C GLY A 375 32.95 -39.79 45.74
N ALA A 376 33.68 -38.70 45.95
CA ALA A 376 33.42 -37.73 47.01
C ALA A 376 32.71 -36.47 46.48
N ILE A 377 32.04 -35.75 47.36
CA ILE A 377 31.55 -34.39 47.07
C ILE A 377 32.76 -33.43 47.09
N PRO A 378 33.07 -32.71 45.99
CA PRO A 378 34.24 -31.84 45.91
C PRO A 378 34.27 -30.76 46.99
N PRO A 379 35.40 -30.53 47.68
CA PRO A 379 35.56 -29.42 48.62
C PRO A 379 35.30 -28.05 47.99
N SER A 380 35.50 -27.90 46.67
CA SER A 380 35.25 -26.65 45.94
C SER A 380 33.77 -26.21 45.95
N LEU A 381 32.83 -27.15 46.10
CA LEU A 381 31.39 -26.86 46.20
C LEU A 381 31.08 -25.90 47.36
N ALA A 382 31.88 -25.93 48.43
CA ALA A 382 31.78 -25.00 49.56
C ALA A 382 32.06 -23.53 49.19
N GLY A 383 32.66 -23.27 48.02
CA GLY A 383 32.95 -21.94 47.50
C GLY A 383 31.77 -21.25 46.79
N ILE A 384 30.68 -21.95 46.50
CA ILE A 384 29.49 -21.37 45.85
C ILE A 384 28.62 -20.65 46.89
N SER A 385 28.99 -19.41 47.23
CA SER A 385 28.29 -18.59 48.22
C SER A 385 26.86 -18.19 47.84
N THR A 386 26.50 -18.30 46.56
CA THR A 386 25.14 -18.02 46.04
C THR A 386 24.17 -19.20 46.18
N LEU A 387 24.66 -20.40 46.51
CA LEU A 387 23.89 -21.63 46.42
C LEU A 387 22.76 -21.68 47.45
N SER A 388 21.53 -21.44 47.01
CA SER A 388 20.32 -21.39 47.85
C SER A 388 19.48 -22.67 47.82
N THR A 389 19.83 -23.64 46.98
CA THR A 389 19.22 -24.97 46.94
C THR A 389 20.26 -25.99 46.49
N LEU A 390 20.35 -27.12 47.21
CA LEU A 390 21.23 -28.24 46.91
C LEU A 390 20.47 -29.55 47.08
N ASN A 391 20.65 -30.50 46.16
CA ASN A 391 20.20 -31.87 46.32
C ASN A 391 21.14 -32.85 45.59
N LEU A 392 21.60 -33.86 46.31
CA LEU A 392 22.58 -34.88 45.90
C LEU A 392 22.11 -36.30 46.23
N SER A 393 20.85 -36.46 46.66
CA SER A 393 20.29 -37.73 47.15
C SER A 393 20.24 -38.81 46.06
N TYR A 394 20.01 -40.08 46.44
CA TYR A 394 19.88 -41.21 45.50
C TYR A 394 21.05 -41.29 44.51
N ASN A 395 22.26 -41.49 45.01
CA ASN A 395 23.49 -41.59 44.24
C ASN A 395 24.45 -42.61 44.90
N HIS A 396 25.64 -42.78 44.35
CA HIS A 396 26.72 -43.60 44.89
C HIS A 396 27.82 -42.77 45.59
N LEU A 397 27.51 -41.53 46.01
CA LEU A 397 28.47 -40.65 46.67
C LEU A 397 28.95 -41.23 48.02
N SER A 398 30.17 -40.87 48.37
CA SER A 398 30.92 -41.48 49.46
C SER A 398 31.83 -40.49 50.18
N GLY A 399 32.16 -40.79 51.43
CA GLY A 399 33.02 -39.94 52.24
C GLY A 399 32.31 -38.72 52.81
N LYS A 400 33.10 -37.79 53.34
CA LYS A 400 32.62 -36.71 54.22
C LYS A 400 31.99 -35.57 53.43
N ILE A 401 30.77 -35.17 53.82
CA ILE A 401 30.11 -33.95 53.32
C ILE A 401 31.00 -32.71 53.63
N PRO A 402 31.38 -31.91 52.61
CA PRO A 402 32.19 -30.71 52.81
C PRO A 402 31.48 -29.64 53.64
N THR A 403 32.25 -28.92 54.46
CA THR A 403 31.73 -27.86 55.34
C THR A 403 32.25 -26.49 54.90
N GLY A 404 31.34 -25.58 54.57
CA GLY A 404 31.60 -24.15 54.37
C GLY A 404 30.32 -23.35 54.54
N ASN A 405 30.44 -22.02 54.65
CA ASN A 405 29.38 -21.12 55.15
C ASN A 405 28.00 -21.39 54.54
N GLN A 406 27.93 -21.54 53.21
CA GLN A 406 26.64 -21.74 52.52
C GLN A 406 26.13 -23.18 52.64
N LEU A 407 27.01 -24.19 52.51
CA LEU A 407 26.65 -25.61 52.68
C LEU A 407 26.14 -25.91 54.10
N GLN A 408 26.63 -25.20 55.11
CA GLN A 408 26.17 -25.31 56.50
C GLN A 408 24.72 -24.84 56.72
N THR A 409 24.13 -24.08 55.78
CA THR A 409 22.70 -23.70 55.85
C THR A 409 21.76 -24.83 55.41
N PHE A 410 22.27 -25.83 54.68
CA PHE A 410 21.50 -26.99 54.25
C PHE A 410 21.42 -28.04 55.37
N THR A 411 20.55 -27.78 56.35
CA THR A 411 20.39 -28.62 57.54
C THR A 411 19.52 -29.85 57.34
N ASP A 412 18.83 -29.99 56.20
CA ASP A 412 17.99 -31.15 55.89
C ASP A 412 18.87 -32.35 55.44
N PRO A 413 18.86 -33.50 56.16
CA PRO A 413 19.56 -34.70 55.72
C PRO A 413 18.95 -35.38 54.50
N SER A 414 17.69 -35.08 54.13
CA SER A 414 17.00 -35.74 53.00
C SER A 414 17.75 -35.56 51.67
N ILE A 415 18.36 -34.39 51.48
CA ILE A 415 19.08 -33.98 50.27
C ILE A 415 20.38 -34.77 50.02
N TYR A 416 20.84 -35.55 51.00
CA TYR A 416 21.98 -36.47 50.88
C TYR A 416 21.57 -37.95 51.01
N SER A 417 20.27 -38.24 51.23
CA SER A 417 19.76 -39.59 51.50
C SER A 417 20.05 -40.57 50.35
N HIS A 418 20.00 -41.87 50.64
CA HIS A 418 20.24 -42.95 49.67
C HIS A 418 21.65 -42.99 49.04
N ASN A 419 22.58 -42.15 49.50
CA ASN A 419 24.02 -42.33 49.31
C ASN A 419 24.59 -43.13 50.49
N SER A 420 24.73 -44.44 50.34
CA SER A 420 25.16 -45.33 51.44
C SER A 420 26.57 -45.03 51.97
N GLY A 421 27.41 -44.35 51.17
CA GLY A 421 28.76 -43.96 51.55
C GLY A 421 28.92 -42.58 52.19
N LEU A 422 27.89 -41.72 52.16
CA LEU A 422 28.00 -40.33 52.64
C LEU A 422 27.88 -40.25 54.17
N CYS A 423 28.56 -39.25 54.73
CA CYS A 423 28.72 -39.12 56.18
C CYS A 423 29.07 -37.69 56.63
N GLY A 424 28.90 -37.44 57.93
CA GLY A 424 29.06 -36.13 58.55
C GLY A 424 27.82 -35.23 58.40
N PRO A 425 27.73 -34.13 59.17
CA PRO A 425 26.54 -33.27 59.18
C PRO A 425 26.17 -32.74 57.79
N PRO A 426 24.85 -32.66 57.45
CA PRO A 426 23.70 -32.92 58.31
C PRO A 426 23.34 -34.40 58.52
N LEU A 427 23.99 -35.34 57.84
CA LEU A 427 23.76 -36.78 58.10
C LEU A 427 24.28 -37.16 59.48
N ASN A 428 23.45 -37.88 60.25
CA ASN A 428 23.83 -38.44 61.56
C ASN A 428 24.64 -39.75 61.40
N ILE A 429 25.53 -39.80 60.40
CA ILE A 429 26.32 -40.97 59.97
C ILE A 429 27.80 -40.66 60.13
N SER A 430 28.56 -41.52 60.79
CA SER A 430 30.03 -41.42 60.93
C SER A 430 30.76 -41.96 59.69
N CYS A 431 31.95 -41.42 59.39
CA CYS A 431 32.59 -41.58 58.07
C CYS A 431 33.40 -42.87 57.86
N THR A 432 32.75 -43.97 57.44
CA THR A 432 33.39 -45.30 57.26
C THR A 432 32.73 -46.29 56.21
N ASN A 433 32.88 -46.12 54.85
CA ASN A 433 32.88 -47.13 53.68
C ASN A 433 31.66 -47.25 52.61
N ALA A 434 31.79 -47.69 51.27
CA ALA A 434 30.78 -47.59 50.07
C ALA A 434 30.90 -48.44 48.65
N SER A 435 29.95 -48.45 47.58
CA SER A 435 29.93 -49.14 46.13
C SER A 435 28.57 -49.17 45.18
N VAL A 436 28.21 -49.47 43.82
CA VAL A 436 28.55 -49.48 42.25
C VAL A 436 27.33 -49.83 41.16
N ALA A 437 27.36 -49.71 39.75
CA ALA A 437 26.26 -49.98 38.64
C ALA A 437 26.56 -50.25 37.02
N SER A 438 25.59 -50.36 35.98
CA SER A 438 25.64 -50.78 34.43
C SER A 438 24.26 -50.84 33.53
N ASP A 439 23.87 -51.00 32.16
CA ASP A 439 24.21 -51.23 30.62
C ASP A 439 22.90 -51.13 29.60
N GLU A 440 22.61 -51.27 28.21
CA GLU A 440 23.09 -51.39 26.71
C GLU A 440 21.95 -51.58 25.51
N ARG A 441 22.00 -51.17 24.14
CA ARG A 441 21.34 -51.72 22.78
C ARG A 441 21.35 -50.95 21.32
N ASP A 442 20.79 -51.46 20.12
CA ASP A 442 20.92 -51.00 18.61
C ASP A 442 19.84 -51.36 17.40
N CYS A 443 19.94 -50.84 16.09
CA CYS A 443 19.47 -51.22 14.63
C CYS A 443 18.21 -50.60 13.80
N ARG A 444 17.88 -50.57 12.41
CA ARG A 444 18.41 -50.73 10.95
C ARG A 444 17.38 -50.55 9.67
N THR A 445 17.69 -50.07 8.38
CA THR A 445 16.80 -49.99 7.08
C THR A 445 17.42 -49.66 5.60
N CYS A 446 16.75 -49.85 4.36
CA CYS A 446 16.95 -49.16 2.98
C CYS A 446 16.08 -49.58 1.67
N GLU A 447 15.75 -48.67 0.69
CA GLU A 447 15.18 -48.99 -0.69
C GLU A 447 15.45 -47.98 -1.91
N ASP A 448 14.46 -47.63 -2.80
CA ASP A 448 14.56 -47.17 -4.25
C ASP A 448 14.79 -45.65 -4.60
N GLN A 449 15.13 -45.33 -5.87
CA GLN A 449 15.37 -43.97 -6.41
C GLN A 449 15.08 -43.69 -7.94
N TYR A 450 14.87 -44.66 -8.84
CA TYR A 450 15.06 -44.42 -10.31
C TYR A 450 13.89 -43.72 -11.05
N PHE A 451 12.67 -43.71 -10.49
CA PHE A 451 11.45 -43.29 -11.21
C PHE A 451 11.36 -41.77 -11.53
N TYR A 452 12.08 -40.92 -10.80
CA TYR A 452 11.81 -39.47 -10.78
C TYR A 452 12.23 -38.69 -12.04
N TYR A 453 13.33 -39.08 -12.70
CA TYR A 453 13.99 -38.22 -13.71
C TYR A 453 13.16 -38.02 -14.98
N CYS A 454 12.45 -39.05 -15.47
CA CYS A 454 11.72 -38.98 -16.74
C CYS A 454 10.49 -38.06 -16.71
N VAL A 455 9.91 -37.81 -15.53
CA VAL A 455 8.68 -36.99 -15.39
C VAL A 455 8.98 -35.50 -15.56
N MET A 456 10.17 -35.05 -15.16
CA MET A 456 10.53 -33.63 -15.11
C MET A 456 10.66 -33.00 -16.50
N ALA A 457 11.22 -33.71 -17.47
CA ALA A 457 11.50 -33.18 -18.81
C ALA A 457 10.22 -32.79 -19.60
N GLY A 458 9.14 -33.57 -19.44
CA GLY A 458 7.89 -33.36 -20.19
C GLY A 458 7.10 -32.12 -19.78
N VAL A 459 7.20 -31.69 -18.51
CA VAL A 459 6.48 -30.50 -18.02
C VAL A 459 7.07 -29.22 -18.65
N VAL A 460 8.39 -29.10 -18.65
CA VAL A 460 9.10 -27.87 -19.01
C VAL A 460 8.78 -27.42 -20.44
N PHE A 461 8.71 -28.35 -21.39
CA PHE A 461 8.40 -28.04 -22.78
C PHE A 461 6.95 -27.58 -23.01
N GLY A 462 5.99 -28.15 -22.28
CA GLY A 462 4.57 -27.79 -22.41
C GLY A 462 4.23 -26.43 -21.81
N PHE A 463 4.93 -26.01 -20.75
CA PHE A 463 4.63 -24.78 -20.03
C PHE A 463 4.87 -23.50 -20.87
N TRP A 464 6.04 -23.40 -21.49
CA TRP A 464 6.47 -22.17 -22.19
C TRP A 464 5.71 -21.89 -23.49
N LEU A 465 5.19 -22.92 -24.15
CA LEU A 465 4.52 -22.80 -25.45
C LEU A 465 3.15 -22.10 -25.35
N TRP A 466 2.52 -22.10 -24.16
CA TRP A 466 1.22 -21.44 -23.94
C TRP A 466 1.37 -19.99 -23.48
N PHE A 467 2.26 -19.71 -22.51
CA PHE A 467 2.50 -18.36 -22.02
C PHE A 467 3.13 -17.43 -23.07
N GLY A 468 3.91 -17.97 -24.01
CA GLY A 468 4.46 -17.19 -25.13
C GLY A 468 3.39 -16.55 -26.03
N MET A 469 2.24 -17.21 -26.24
CA MET A 469 1.13 -16.60 -26.98
C MET A 469 0.39 -15.55 -26.15
N LEU A 470 0.18 -15.82 -24.85
CA LEU A 470 -0.63 -14.98 -23.97
C LEU A 470 0.02 -13.61 -23.67
N LEU A 471 1.35 -13.53 -23.73
CA LEU A 471 2.11 -12.27 -23.63
C LEU A 471 2.18 -11.47 -24.95
N SER A 472 1.79 -12.05 -26.08
CA SER A 472 2.06 -11.51 -27.42
C SER A 472 0.84 -10.90 -28.14
N ILE A 473 -0.37 -10.99 -27.58
CA ILE A 473 -1.61 -10.53 -28.22
C ILE A 473 -2.33 -9.50 -27.33
N GLY A 474 -2.17 -8.22 -27.66
CA GLY A 474 -2.63 -7.08 -26.83
C GLY A 474 -4.15 -7.04 -26.64
N THR A 475 -4.92 -7.28 -27.71
CA THR A 475 -6.39 -7.33 -27.68
C THR A 475 -6.91 -8.43 -26.75
N TRP A 476 -6.27 -9.60 -26.73
CA TRP A 476 -6.63 -10.67 -25.80
C TRP A 476 -6.30 -10.29 -24.35
N ARG A 477 -5.16 -9.63 -24.10
CA ARG A 477 -4.80 -9.15 -22.76
C ARG A 477 -5.78 -8.10 -22.24
N TYR A 478 -6.13 -7.09 -23.04
CA TYR A 478 -7.05 -6.03 -22.62
C TYR A 478 -8.50 -6.51 -22.55
N ALA A 479 -8.94 -7.37 -23.48
CA ALA A 479 -10.23 -8.03 -23.40
C ALA A 479 -10.32 -8.94 -22.17
N ILE A 480 -9.25 -9.65 -21.78
CA ILE A 480 -9.23 -10.45 -20.55
C ILE A 480 -9.29 -9.56 -19.31
N PHE A 481 -8.52 -8.46 -19.21
CA PHE A 481 -8.58 -7.60 -18.01
C PHE A 481 -9.89 -6.80 -17.92
N SER A 482 -10.38 -6.23 -19.02
CA SER A 482 -11.72 -5.59 -19.05
C SER A 482 -12.86 -6.59 -18.82
N PHE A 483 -12.71 -7.86 -19.26
CA PHE A 483 -13.60 -8.95 -18.88
C PHE A 483 -13.41 -9.39 -17.43
N VAL A 484 -12.23 -9.25 -16.82
CA VAL A 484 -11.98 -9.56 -15.40
C VAL A 484 -12.54 -8.48 -14.49
N ASP A 485 -12.43 -7.19 -14.82
CA ASP A 485 -12.98 -6.06 -14.04
C ASP A 485 -14.49 -5.90 -14.31
N GLY A 486 -14.90 -6.07 -15.58
CA GLY A 486 -16.29 -6.19 -15.98
C GLY A 486 -16.95 -7.44 -15.39
N MET A 487 -16.20 -8.53 -15.20
CA MET A 487 -16.61 -9.59 -14.29
C MET A 487 -16.55 -9.10 -12.85
N GLN A 488 -15.52 -8.44 -12.33
CA GLN A 488 -15.44 -8.08 -10.91
C GLN A 488 -16.64 -7.25 -10.47
N CYS A 489 -17.15 -6.34 -11.29
CA CYS A 489 -18.46 -5.69 -11.07
C CYS A 489 -19.66 -6.63 -11.30
N LYS A 490 -19.73 -7.37 -12.41
CA LYS A 490 -20.82 -8.35 -12.67
C LYS A 490 -20.77 -9.59 -11.78
N VAL A 491 -19.75 -9.77 -10.95
CA VAL A 491 -19.45 -10.86 -10.02
C VAL A 491 -19.39 -10.32 -8.60
N MET A 492 -19.28 -9.01 -8.34
CA MET A 492 -19.79 -8.42 -7.09
C MET A 492 -21.33 -8.43 -7.12
N GLN A 493 -21.94 -7.97 -8.22
CA GLN A 493 -23.40 -8.04 -8.41
C GLN A 493 -23.91 -9.47 -8.63
N LYS A 494 -23.12 -10.37 -9.24
CA LYS A 494 -23.45 -11.81 -9.21
C LYS A 494 -23.08 -12.50 -7.92
N VAL A 495 -22.03 -12.18 -7.17
CA VAL A 495 -21.83 -12.80 -5.83
C VAL A 495 -22.94 -12.35 -4.87
N SER A 496 -23.44 -11.12 -4.92
CA SER A 496 -24.65 -10.77 -4.12
C SER A 496 -25.94 -11.52 -4.53
N SER A 497 -25.98 -12.13 -5.72
CA SER A 497 -27.09 -12.97 -6.22
C SER A 497 -26.75 -14.47 -6.39
N VAL A 498 -25.50 -14.86 -6.22
CA VAL A 498 -24.94 -16.22 -6.35
C VAL A 498 -24.40 -16.71 -5.01
N ASP A 499 -24.07 -15.85 -4.03
CA ASP A 499 -24.12 -16.23 -2.62
C ASP A 499 -25.55 -16.67 -2.27
N LYS A 500 -26.56 -15.95 -2.76
CA LYS A 500 -27.98 -16.36 -2.73
C LYS A 500 -28.30 -17.69 -3.45
N PHE A 501 -27.33 -18.30 -4.15
CA PHE A 501 -27.50 -19.56 -4.89
C PHE A 501 -26.54 -20.67 -4.42
N LEU A 502 -25.33 -20.31 -3.98
CA LEU A 502 -24.31 -21.12 -3.32
C LEU A 502 -24.59 -21.29 -1.82
N SER A 503 -25.52 -20.51 -1.24
CA SER A 503 -26.11 -20.70 0.10
C SER A 503 -26.98 -21.97 0.20
N ARG A 504 -26.51 -23.08 -0.37
CA ARG A 504 -27.12 -24.42 -0.34
C ARG A 504 -26.06 -25.48 -0.03
N GLY A 505 -25.26 -25.25 1.03
CA GLY A 505 -24.28 -26.22 1.52
C GLY A 505 -23.40 -25.74 2.67
N ASN A 506 -24.00 -25.46 3.85
CA ASN A 506 -23.36 -25.12 5.14
C ASN A 506 -22.44 -23.86 5.13
N THR A 507 -22.78 -22.66 5.62
CA THR A 507 -23.65 -22.14 6.71
C THR A 507 -23.06 -21.93 8.12
N ASP A 508 -21.85 -21.37 8.21
CA ASP A 508 -21.26 -20.94 9.50
C ASP A 508 -21.82 -19.58 9.99
N HIS A 509 -22.67 -19.65 11.01
CA HIS A 509 -23.17 -18.50 11.78
C HIS A 509 -22.24 -18.18 12.96
N PHE A 510 -22.62 -17.23 13.83
CA PHE A 510 -21.91 -17.01 15.10
C PHE A 510 -21.68 -18.33 15.85
N PRO A 511 -20.46 -18.67 16.32
CA PRO A 511 -20.19 -20.03 16.77
C PRO A 511 -20.86 -20.39 18.12
N GLU A 512 -21.95 -21.15 18.04
CA GLU A 512 -22.78 -21.65 19.17
C GLU A 512 -22.02 -22.41 20.27
N PHE A 513 -20.78 -22.88 20.02
CA PHE A 513 -19.96 -23.46 21.08
C PHE A 513 -19.37 -22.40 22.02
N ILE A 514 -19.13 -21.18 21.53
CA ILE A 514 -18.62 -20.06 22.34
C ILE A 514 -19.70 -19.62 23.33
N LEU A 515 -20.97 -19.64 22.92
CA LEU A 515 -22.15 -19.40 23.78
C LEU A 515 -22.36 -20.44 24.90
N LYS A 516 -21.44 -21.41 25.06
CA LYS A 516 -21.40 -22.37 26.17
C LYS A 516 -20.22 -22.12 27.13
N SER A 517 -19.33 -21.19 26.80
CA SER A 517 -18.12 -20.86 27.57
C SER A 517 -18.36 -19.68 28.51
N GLY A 518 -19.06 -19.93 29.63
CA GLY A 518 -19.60 -18.89 30.51
C GLY A 518 -18.64 -17.91 31.22
N ASN A 519 -17.33 -17.96 30.94
CA ASN A 519 -16.33 -17.09 31.58
C ASN A 519 -15.37 -16.37 30.61
N VAL A 520 -15.72 -16.28 29.31
CA VAL A 520 -14.89 -15.53 28.35
C VAL A 520 -14.90 -14.03 28.69
N THR A 521 -13.71 -13.45 28.83
CA THR A 521 -13.48 -12.01 29.07
C THR A 521 -12.95 -11.29 27.84
N TYR A 522 -12.26 -11.99 26.95
CA TYR A 522 -11.72 -11.49 25.68
C TYR A 522 -12.18 -12.43 24.56
N LEU A 523 -12.87 -11.88 23.55
CA LEU A 523 -13.34 -12.63 22.39
C LEU A 523 -12.98 -11.87 21.12
N ASP A 524 -12.10 -12.45 20.31
CA ASP A 524 -11.81 -11.98 18.95
C ASP A 524 -12.19 -13.07 17.95
N LEU A 525 -13.02 -12.71 16.98
CA LEU A 525 -13.49 -13.52 15.85
C LEU A 525 -13.29 -12.77 14.52
N SER A 526 -12.44 -11.73 14.51
CA SER A 526 -12.27 -10.85 13.35
C SER A 526 -11.56 -11.53 12.18
N GLN A 527 -11.67 -10.94 10.98
CA GLN A 527 -11.05 -11.41 9.72
C GLN A 527 -11.52 -12.81 9.28
N ASN A 528 -12.79 -13.12 9.51
CA ASN A 528 -13.42 -14.41 9.16
C ASN A 528 -14.55 -14.23 8.13
N THR A 529 -15.29 -15.30 7.83
CA THR A 529 -16.45 -15.29 6.92
C THR A 529 -17.75 -15.69 7.63
N LEU A 530 -17.87 -15.34 8.92
CA LEU A 530 -19.05 -15.64 9.73
C LEU A 530 -20.22 -14.76 9.31
N PHE A 531 -21.42 -15.31 9.21
CA PHE A 531 -22.60 -14.56 8.74
C PHE A 531 -23.86 -14.75 9.59
N GLY A 532 -24.96 -14.14 9.13
CA GLY A 532 -26.22 -14.10 9.87
C GLY A 532 -26.21 -13.06 10.98
N LYS A 533 -27.12 -13.17 11.96
CA LYS A 533 -27.23 -12.19 13.05
C LYS A 533 -26.23 -12.47 14.18
N ILE A 534 -25.79 -11.41 14.84
CA ILE A 534 -25.17 -11.51 16.17
C ILE A 534 -26.25 -12.04 17.15
N PRO A 535 -25.98 -13.05 18.00
CA PRO A 535 -27.02 -13.66 18.84
C PRO A 535 -27.48 -12.73 19.98
N ASP A 536 -28.80 -12.51 20.10
CA ASP A 536 -29.39 -11.75 21.21
C ASP A 536 -29.06 -12.33 22.60
N THR A 537 -28.74 -13.63 22.67
CA THR A 537 -28.39 -14.36 23.90
C THR A 537 -26.92 -14.19 24.31
N LEU A 538 -26.06 -13.65 23.46
CA LEU A 538 -24.61 -13.48 23.71
C LEU A 538 -24.31 -12.86 25.10
N PRO A 539 -25.00 -11.80 25.56
CA PRO A 539 -24.74 -11.19 26.88
C PRO A 539 -25.09 -12.08 28.08
N GLU A 540 -26.07 -12.97 27.92
CA GLU A 540 -26.51 -13.90 28.97
C GLU A 540 -25.64 -15.15 29.02
N LYS A 541 -24.93 -15.45 27.93
CA LYS A 541 -23.98 -16.55 27.83
C LYS A 541 -22.55 -16.14 28.16
N LEU A 542 -22.16 -14.90 27.86
CA LEU A 542 -20.82 -14.35 28.05
C LEU A 542 -20.80 -13.09 28.94
N PRO A 543 -21.40 -13.11 30.16
CA PRO A 543 -21.62 -11.92 30.99
C PRO A 543 -20.33 -11.30 31.59
N ASN A 544 -19.16 -11.86 31.29
CA ASN A 544 -17.85 -11.41 31.76
C ASN A 544 -17.01 -10.72 30.68
N LEU A 545 -17.53 -10.55 29.45
CA LEU A 545 -16.82 -9.89 28.36
C LEU A 545 -16.36 -8.47 28.72
N ARG A 546 -15.10 -8.20 28.37
CA ARG A 546 -14.41 -6.90 28.42
C ARG A 546 -13.92 -6.47 27.04
N TYR A 547 -13.61 -7.42 26.16
CA TYR A 547 -13.22 -7.19 24.78
C TYR A 547 -14.06 -8.10 23.87
N LEU A 548 -14.69 -7.52 22.86
CA LEU A 548 -15.46 -8.21 21.82
C LEU A 548 -15.11 -7.63 20.44
N ASN A 549 -14.42 -8.41 19.61
CA ASN A 549 -14.10 -8.06 18.23
C ASN A 549 -14.69 -9.08 17.25
N LEU A 550 -15.58 -8.61 16.37
CA LEU A 550 -16.22 -9.37 15.30
C LEU A 550 -15.89 -8.80 13.91
N SER A 551 -14.92 -7.88 13.83
CA SER A 551 -14.70 -7.05 12.63
C SER A 551 -14.24 -7.85 11.41
N ILE A 552 -14.46 -7.37 10.19
CA ILE A 552 -14.08 -8.05 8.93
C ILE A 552 -14.73 -9.46 8.90
N ASN A 553 -16.05 -9.46 8.74
CA ASN A 553 -16.93 -10.64 8.66
C ASN A 553 -18.16 -10.31 7.78
N ALA A 554 -19.17 -11.19 7.75
CA ALA A 554 -20.43 -11.00 7.04
C ALA A 554 -21.66 -11.03 7.97
N PHE A 555 -21.50 -10.62 9.25
CA PHE A 555 -22.63 -10.47 10.17
C PHE A 555 -23.60 -9.40 9.66
N SER A 556 -24.89 -9.59 9.90
CA SER A 556 -25.96 -8.83 9.24
C SER A 556 -27.20 -8.61 10.11
N GLY A 557 -27.95 -7.56 9.78
CA GLY A 557 -29.08 -7.09 10.58
C GLY A 557 -28.65 -6.19 11.74
N PRO A 558 -29.58 -5.84 12.65
CA PRO A 558 -29.31 -4.91 13.74
C PRO A 558 -28.37 -5.48 14.80
N ILE A 559 -27.55 -4.59 15.36
CA ILE A 559 -26.74 -4.86 16.56
C ILE A 559 -27.70 -5.13 17.75
N PRO A 560 -27.66 -6.31 18.39
CA PRO A 560 -28.63 -6.70 19.42
C PRO A 560 -28.75 -5.71 20.58
N ALA A 561 -29.98 -5.27 20.86
CA ALA A 561 -30.31 -4.40 22.00
C ALA A 561 -29.91 -5.00 23.36
N SER A 562 -29.78 -6.32 23.44
CA SER A 562 -29.32 -7.02 24.64
C SER A 562 -27.85 -6.74 24.99
N LEU A 563 -27.01 -6.31 24.04
CA LEU A 563 -25.56 -6.08 24.27
C LEU A 563 -25.30 -5.03 25.36
N GLY A 564 -26.23 -4.10 25.62
CA GLY A 564 -26.18 -3.19 26.76
C GLY A 564 -26.10 -3.88 28.13
N LYS A 565 -26.48 -5.17 28.24
CA LYS A 565 -26.29 -5.99 29.44
C LYS A 565 -24.80 -6.27 29.75
N LEU A 566 -23.89 -6.12 28.79
CA LEU A 566 -22.44 -6.31 28.97
C LEU A 566 -21.78 -5.08 29.63
N THR A 567 -22.19 -4.74 30.85
CA THR A 567 -21.72 -3.54 31.58
C THR A 567 -20.22 -3.55 31.94
N LYS A 568 -19.52 -4.67 31.70
CA LYS A 568 -18.07 -4.83 31.86
C LYS A 568 -17.28 -4.58 30.57
N LEU A 569 -17.95 -4.40 29.43
CA LEU A 569 -17.32 -4.25 28.13
C LEU A 569 -16.53 -2.93 28.04
N GLN A 570 -15.32 -3.02 27.50
CA GLN A 570 -14.37 -1.92 27.31
C GLN A 570 -14.07 -1.73 25.81
N ASP A 571 -13.87 -2.83 25.09
CA ASP A 571 -13.63 -2.81 23.64
C ASP A 571 -14.79 -3.50 22.92
N LEU A 572 -15.45 -2.76 22.02
CA LEU A 572 -16.50 -3.25 21.13
C LEU A 572 -16.10 -2.92 19.68
N ARG A 573 -15.78 -3.96 18.91
CA ARG A 573 -15.32 -3.84 17.51
C ARG A 573 -16.15 -4.76 16.62
N MET A 574 -16.82 -4.20 15.63
CA MET A 574 -17.71 -4.88 14.68
C MET A 574 -17.59 -4.29 13.27
N ALA A 575 -16.47 -3.63 12.97
CA ALA A 575 -16.26 -2.95 11.70
C ALA A 575 -16.21 -3.92 10.51
N ALA A 576 -16.34 -3.45 9.27
CA ALA A 576 -16.25 -4.28 8.06
C ALA A 576 -17.19 -5.50 8.10
N ASN A 577 -18.49 -5.24 8.17
CA ASN A 577 -19.58 -6.22 8.24
C ASN A 577 -20.78 -5.72 7.41
N ASN A 578 -21.90 -6.45 7.45
CA ASN A 578 -23.15 -6.09 6.77
C ASN A 578 -24.26 -5.74 7.79
N LEU A 579 -23.89 -5.16 8.94
CA LEU A 579 -24.82 -4.77 10.00
C LEU A 579 -25.65 -3.55 9.58
N THR A 580 -26.88 -3.46 10.08
CA THR A 580 -27.86 -2.43 9.73
C THR A 580 -28.57 -1.86 10.96
N GLY A 581 -29.53 -0.94 10.79
CA GLY A 581 -30.45 -0.56 11.85
C GLY A 581 -29.93 0.51 12.84
N GLY A 582 -28.94 1.30 12.41
CA GLY A 582 -28.39 2.44 13.14
C GLY A 582 -27.33 2.08 14.18
N VAL A 583 -26.66 3.12 14.69
CA VAL A 583 -25.82 3.02 15.89
C VAL A 583 -26.76 2.97 17.10
N PRO A 584 -26.76 1.93 17.95
CA PRO A 584 -27.79 1.79 18.97
C PRO A 584 -27.65 2.74 20.17
N GLU A 585 -28.77 3.33 20.60
CA GLU A 585 -28.82 4.23 21.78
C GLU A 585 -28.34 3.55 23.08
N PHE A 586 -28.59 2.24 23.23
CA PHE A 586 -28.20 1.51 24.44
C PHE A 586 -26.69 1.58 24.73
N LEU A 587 -25.85 1.84 23.72
CA LEU A 587 -24.41 1.99 23.90
C LEU A 587 -24.06 3.08 24.92
N GLY A 588 -24.85 4.16 25.02
CA GLY A 588 -24.65 5.21 26.03
C GLY A 588 -24.71 4.70 27.49
N SER A 589 -25.41 3.60 27.73
CA SER A 589 -25.51 2.94 29.05
C SER A 589 -24.33 2.03 29.42
N MET A 590 -23.25 2.02 28.62
CA MET A 590 -22.08 1.14 28.81
C MET A 590 -20.85 1.94 29.28
N PRO A 591 -20.83 2.53 30.49
CA PRO A 591 -19.85 3.54 30.92
C PRO A 591 -18.40 3.05 31.07
N GLN A 592 -18.14 1.75 30.87
CA GLN A 592 -16.79 1.18 30.84
C GLN A 592 -16.16 1.18 29.45
N LEU A 593 -16.92 1.52 28.39
CA LEU A 593 -16.47 1.46 27.02
C LEU A 593 -15.35 2.48 26.72
N ARG A 594 -14.29 1.99 26.08
CA ARG A 594 -13.05 2.68 25.70
C ARG A 594 -12.85 2.71 24.20
N ILE A 595 -13.21 1.62 23.51
CA ILE A 595 -13.09 1.50 22.06
C ILE A 595 -14.43 1.08 21.48
N LEU A 596 -14.93 1.86 20.52
CA LEU A 596 -16.12 1.58 19.73
C LEU A 596 -15.77 1.69 18.25
N GLU A 597 -15.65 0.54 17.57
CA GLU A 597 -15.33 0.44 16.15
C GLU A 597 -16.51 -0.24 15.42
N LEU A 598 -17.33 0.53 14.70
CA LEU A 598 -18.51 0.08 13.96
C LEU A 598 -18.48 0.47 12.46
N GLY A 599 -17.32 0.95 11.96
CA GLY A 599 -17.18 1.42 10.57
C GLY A 599 -17.31 0.33 9.50
N ASP A 600 -17.29 0.70 8.22
CA ASP A 600 -17.40 -0.22 7.07
C ASP A 600 -18.64 -1.16 7.20
N ASN A 601 -19.84 -0.59 7.37
CA ASN A 601 -21.10 -1.31 7.58
C ASN A 601 -22.28 -0.66 6.79
N GLN A 602 -23.51 -1.12 7.00
CA GLN A 602 -24.73 -0.55 6.40
C GLN A 602 -25.71 -0.04 7.48
N LEU A 603 -25.19 0.56 8.54
CA LEU A 603 -25.97 0.96 9.73
C LEU A 603 -27.10 1.92 9.37
N GLY A 604 -26.77 3.02 8.67
CA GLY A 604 -27.71 4.09 8.37
C GLY A 604 -28.07 4.97 9.57
N GLY A 605 -28.82 6.04 9.32
CA GLY A 605 -29.44 6.86 10.37
C GLY A 605 -28.47 7.74 11.18
N PRO A 606 -28.98 8.43 12.21
CA PRO A 606 -28.22 9.40 13.00
C PRO A 606 -27.28 8.75 14.02
N ILE A 607 -26.26 9.51 14.43
CA ILE A 607 -25.44 9.19 15.59
C ILE A 607 -26.22 9.55 16.86
N PRO A 608 -26.42 8.64 17.84
CA PRO A 608 -27.16 8.95 19.05
C PRO A 608 -26.44 9.98 19.96
N PRO A 609 -27.10 11.07 20.40
CA PRO A 609 -26.54 12.01 21.37
C PRO A 609 -26.08 11.37 22.68
N VAL A 610 -26.71 10.25 23.07
CA VAL A 610 -26.38 9.48 24.29
C VAL A 610 -24.98 8.87 24.27
N LEU A 611 -24.32 8.76 23.12
CA LEU A 611 -22.90 8.35 23.08
C LEU A 611 -21.99 9.33 23.85
N GLY A 612 -22.37 10.61 23.97
CA GLY A 612 -21.66 11.60 24.78
C GLY A 612 -21.54 11.25 26.28
N GLN A 613 -22.34 10.29 26.76
CA GLN A 613 -22.29 9.80 28.15
C GLN A 613 -21.10 8.85 28.41
N LEU A 614 -20.40 8.38 27.36
CA LEU A 614 -19.30 7.42 27.45
C LEU A 614 -17.98 8.05 27.91
N GLN A 615 -17.93 8.51 29.16
CA GLN A 615 -16.78 9.24 29.74
C GLN A 615 -15.45 8.46 29.74
N MET A 616 -15.45 7.15 29.49
CA MET A 616 -14.24 6.32 29.35
C MET A 616 -13.77 6.15 27.89
N LEU A 617 -14.51 6.66 26.90
CA LEU A 617 -14.24 6.42 25.48
C LEU A 617 -12.97 7.14 25.02
N GLN A 618 -12.10 6.38 24.35
CA GLN A 618 -10.80 6.79 23.82
C GLN A 618 -10.73 6.68 22.29
N ARG A 619 -11.48 5.73 21.69
CA ARG A 619 -11.60 5.56 20.24
C ARG A 619 -13.06 5.40 19.82
N LEU A 620 -13.49 6.22 18.86
CA LEU A 620 -14.76 6.13 18.14
C LEU A 620 -14.46 6.08 16.64
N ASP A 621 -14.86 4.98 15.98
CA ASP A 621 -14.60 4.74 14.56
C ASP A 621 -15.88 4.17 13.92
N ILE A 622 -16.61 5.00 13.18
CA ILE A 622 -17.84 4.63 12.46
C ILE A 622 -17.82 5.23 11.04
N LYS A 623 -16.65 5.24 10.41
CA LYS A 623 -16.50 5.57 8.98
C LYS A 623 -17.32 4.63 8.09
N ASN A 624 -17.71 5.06 6.88
CA ASN A 624 -18.24 4.16 5.84
C ASN A 624 -19.41 3.25 6.32
N SER A 625 -20.35 3.83 7.07
CA SER A 625 -21.47 3.10 7.69
C SER A 625 -22.86 3.61 7.25
N GLY A 626 -22.90 4.47 6.24
CA GLY A 626 -24.12 5.08 5.70
C GLY A 626 -24.83 6.04 6.66
N LEU A 627 -24.14 6.51 7.72
CA LEU A 627 -24.72 7.41 8.72
C LEU A 627 -25.18 8.72 8.06
N SER A 628 -26.26 9.30 8.56
CA SER A 628 -26.83 10.55 8.05
C SER A 628 -27.28 11.48 9.18
N SER A 629 -27.84 12.64 8.85
CA SER A 629 -28.16 13.72 9.80
C SER A 629 -26.91 14.41 10.38
N THR A 630 -27.11 15.29 11.37
CA THR A 630 -26.07 16.18 11.91
C THR A 630 -25.23 15.53 13.02
N LEU A 631 -24.05 16.11 13.28
CA LEU A 631 -23.18 15.74 14.38
C LEU A 631 -23.77 16.20 15.74
N PRO A 632 -24.04 15.29 16.71
CA PRO A 632 -24.56 15.68 18.02
C PRO A 632 -23.52 16.41 18.87
N SER A 633 -23.80 17.65 19.29
CA SER A 633 -22.91 18.45 20.14
C SER A 633 -22.58 17.77 21.47
N GLN A 634 -23.45 16.87 21.95
CA GLN A 634 -23.24 16.09 23.18
C GLN A 634 -22.00 15.20 23.13
N LEU A 635 -21.49 14.84 21.94
CA LEU A 635 -20.20 14.14 21.79
C LEU A 635 -19.01 14.97 22.34
N GLY A 636 -19.13 16.30 22.40
CA GLY A 636 -18.16 17.19 23.04
C GLY A 636 -17.88 16.87 24.51
N ASN A 637 -18.76 16.14 25.19
CA ASN A 637 -18.54 15.67 26.57
C ASN A 637 -17.47 14.56 26.68
N LEU A 638 -17.00 13.98 25.58
CA LEU A 638 -16.06 12.86 25.55
C LEU A 638 -14.60 13.32 25.79
N LYS A 639 -14.33 13.79 27.01
CA LYS A 639 -13.05 14.40 27.42
C LYS A 639 -11.82 13.51 27.24
N ASN A 640 -12.00 12.19 27.27
CA ASN A 640 -10.94 11.19 27.12
C ASN A 640 -10.74 10.69 25.67
N LEU A 641 -11.49 11.24 24.70
CA LEU A 641 -11.47 10.76 23.32
C LEU A 641 -10.20 11.21 22.60
N ILE A 642 -9.45 10.24 22.07
CA ILE A 642 -8.14 10.41 21.43
C ILE A 642 -8.26 10.26 19.91
N PHE A 643 -9.16 9.38 19.46
CA PHE A 643 -9.37 9.06 18.05
C PHE A 643 -10.87 9.12 17.73
N PHE A 644 -11.23 9.93 16.74
CA PHE A 644 -12.59 10.16 16.26
C PHE A 644 -12.59 10.06 14.74
N GLU A 645 -13.34 9.10 14.20
CA GLU A 645 -13.32 8.78 12.76
C GLU A 645 -14.74 8.45 12.27
N LEU A 646 -15.28 9.31 11.40
CA LEU A 646 -16.62 9.23 10.82
C LEU A 646 -16.62 9.50 9.30
N SER A 647 -15.47 9.36 8.65
CA SER A 647 -15.33 9.61 7.21
C SER A 647 -16.23 8.70 6.33
N LEU A 648 -16.46 9.03 5.06
CA LEU A 648 -17.25 8.21 4.13
C LEU A 648 -18.72 7.98 4.55
N ASN A 649 -19.37 8.99 5.14
CA ASN A 649 -20.79 8.92 5.51
C ASN A 649 -21.61 10.02 4.79
N GLN A 650 -22.86 10.21 5.18
CA GLN A 650 -23.80 11.22 4.67
C GLN A 650 -24.13 12.25 5.75
N LEU A 651 -23.18 12.53 6.66
CA LEU A 651 -23.36 13.49 7.76
C LEU A 651 -23.42 14.92 7.21
N SER A 652 -24.32 15.73 7.75
CA SER A 652 -24.64 17.08 7.26
C SER A 652 -24.60 18.15 8.34
N GLY A 653 -24.65 19.42 7.94
CA GLY A 653 -24.55 20.56 8.85
C GLY A 653 -23.13 20.81 9.35
N GLY A 654 -22.98 21.69 10.34
CA GLY A 654 -21.68 22.16 10.83
C GLY A 654 -21.02 21.32 11.93
N LEU A 655 -19.73 21.59 12.13
CA LEU A 655 -18.96 21.11 13.28
C LEU A 655 -19.45 21.80 14.57
N PRO A 656 -19.89 21.06 15.61
CA PRO A 656 -20.35 21.70 16.85
C PRO A 656 -19.20 22.34 17.65
N PRO A 657 -19.29 23.62 18.04
CA PRO A 657 -18.39 24.30 18.99
C PRO A 657 -18.04 23.47 20.23
N GLU A 658 -19.00 22.73 20.77
CA GLU A 658 -18.85 21.92 21.97
C GLU A 658 -17.81 20.79 21.84
N PHE A 659 -17.38 20.45 20.61
CA PHE A 659 -16.30 19.48 20.38
C PHE A 659 -14.95 19.94 20.98
N ALA A 660 -14.80 21.24 21.30
CA ALA A 660 -13.73 21.78 22.13
C ALA A 660 -13.64 21.10 23.52
N GLY A 661 -14.71 20.45 23.99
CA GLY A 661 -14.71 19.64 25.22
C GLY A 661 -13.89 18.34 25.14
N MET A 662 -13.57 17.84 23.93
CA MET A 662 -12.77 16.61 23.70
C MET A 662 -11.27 16.84 23.91
N ARG A 663 -10.86 17.26 25.12
CA ARG A 663 -9.49 17.76 25.41
C ARG A 663 -8.34 16.76 25.19
N ALA A 664 -8.62 15.47 25.05
CA ALA A 664 -7.61 14.44 24.75
C ALA A 664 -7.40 14.18 23.24
N MET A 665 -8.05 14.94 22.35
CA MET A 665 -8.08 14.65 20.91
C MET A 665 -6.69 14.63 20.27
N ARG A 666 -6.42 13.60 19.47
CA ARG A 666 -5.19 13.42 18.68
C ARG A 666 -5.45 13.18 17.20
N TYR A 667 -6.47 12.41 16.86
CA TYR A 667 -6.82 12.06 15.48
C TYR A 667 -8.30 12.35 15.24
N PHE A 668 -8.59 13.33 14.39
CA PHE A 668 -9.93 13.74 14.03
C PHE A 668 -10.14 13.60 12.52
N GLY A 669 -11.01 12.67 12.13
CA GLY A 669 -11.34 12.31 10.74
C GLY A 669 -12.85 12.33 10.49
N ILE A 670 -13.28 13.14 9.51
CA ILE A 670 -14.69 13.29 9.07
C ILE A 670 -14.79 13.49 7.55
N ALA A 671 -13.76 13.08 6.82
CA ALA A 671 -13.61 13.31 5.38
C ALA A 671 -14.70 12.60 4.56
N ARG A 672 -15.01 13.09 3.35
CA ARG A 672 -16.00 12.48 2.45
C ARG A 672 -17.38 12.34 3.13
N ASN A 673 -17.92 13.49 3.54
CA ASN A 673 -19.27 13.68 4.07
C ASN A 673 -19.94 14.87 3.32
N ILE A 674 -21.08 15.37 3.80
CA ILE A 674 -21.77 16.56 3.26
C ILE A 674 -21.89 17.66 4.34
N LEU A 675 -20.84 17.81 5.16
CA LEU A 675 -20.77 18.80 6.24
C LEU A 675 -20.52 20.20 5.67
N THR A 676 -21.08 21.22 6.32
CA THR A 676 -21.14 22.62 5.84
C THR A 676 -20.76 23.61 6.94
N GLY A 677 -20.72 24.91 6.61
CA GLY A 677 -20.40 25.95 7.59
C GLY A 677 -18.92 26.02 7.92
N ASP A 678 -18.56 26.86 8.88
CA ASP A 678 -17.16 27.20 9.18
C ASP A 678 -16.57 26.25 10.23
N ILE A 679 -15.24 26.07 10.25
CA ILE A 679 -14.56 25.32 11.33
C ILE A 679 -14.50 26.21 12.59
N PRO A 680 -15.02 25.76 13.76
CA PRO A 680 -14.96 26.56 14.98
C PRO A 680 -13.51 26.77 15.48
N PRO A 681 -13.06 28.02 15.71
CA PRO A 681 -11.66 28.32 16.09
C PRO A 681 -11.26 27.75 17.46
N GLU A 682 -12.21 27.66 18.39
CA GLU A 682 -12.01 27.17 19.76
C GLU A 682 -11.52 25.72 19.85
N LEU A 683 -11.78 24.89 18.83
CA LEU A 683 -11.30 23.50 18.74
C LEU A 683 -9.77 23.44 18.90
N PHE A 684 -9.06 24.24 18.11
CA PHE A 684 -7.58 24.25 18.10
C PHE A 684 -6.98 24.94 19.33
N THR A 685 -7.76 25.75 20.06
CA THR A 685 -7.37 26.25 21.39
C THR A 685 -7.52 25.19 22.49
N SER A 686 -8.32 24.14 22.24
CA SER A 686 -8.71 23.13 23.23
C SER A 686 -8.14 21.73 22.98
N TRP A 687 -7.51 21.50 21.83
CA TRP A 687 -6.89 20.24 21.41
C TRP A 687 -5.35 20.37 21.28
N PRO A 688 -4.59 20.59 22.37
CA PRO A 688 -3.13 20.76 22.32
C PRO A 688 -2.37 19.48 21.93
N GLU A 689 -3.03 18.32 21.99
CA GLU A 689 -2.47 17.01 21.63
C GLU A 689 -2.75 16.59 20.18
N LEU A 690 -3.37 17.43 19.35
CA LEU A 690 -3.81 17.10 18.00
C LEU A 690 -2.62 16.77 17.07
N ILE A 691 -2.65 15.60 16.44
CA ILE A 691 -1.65 15.05 15.51
C ILE A 691 -2.18 14.99 14.06
N SER A 692 -3.48 14.75 13.88
CA SER A 692 -4.12 14.63 12.56
C SER A 692 -5.48 15.31 12.55
N PHE A 693 -5.70 16.21 11.59
CA PHE A 693 -6.98 16.85 11.32
C PHE A 693 -7.36 16.67 9.85
N GLN A 694 -8.42 15.89 9.60
CA GLN A 694 -8.82 15.41 8.28
C GLN A 694 -10.30 15.66 8.03
N VAL A 695 -10.60 16.70 7.24
CA VAL A 695 -11.97 17.14 6.91
C VAL A 695 -12.22 17.25 5.41
N GLN A 696 -11.28 16.73 4.61
CA GLN A 696 -11.27 16.80 3.16
C GLN A 696 -12.53 16.19 2.50
N SER A 697 -12.89 16.68 1.31
CA SER A 697 -14.08 16.25 0.57
C SER A 697 -15.37 16.46 1.39
N ASN A 698 -15.67 17.71 1.71
CA ASN A 698 -16.90 18.16 2.36
C ASN A 698 -17.37 19.45 1.67
N SER A 699 -18.23 20.24 2.31
CA SER A 699 -18.68 21.55 1.84
C SER A 699 -18.48 22.63 2.92
N PHE A 700 -17.40 22.51 3.71
CA PHE A 700 -17.05 23.50 4.73
C PHE A 700 -16.70 24.85 4.09
N THR A 701 -17.16 25.93 4.72
CA THR A 701 -17.11 27.31 4.24
C THR A 701 -16.19 28.19 5.11
N GLY A 702 -16.24 29.50 4.89
CA GLY A 702 -15.56 30.48 5.72
C GLY A 702 -14.08 30.54 5.45
N LYS A 703 -13.29 30.85 6.48
CA LYS A 703 -11.82 30.95 6.40
C LYS A 703 -11.17 29.86 7.25
N ILE A 704 -9.99 29.42 6.85
CA ILE A 704 -9.15 28.56 7.70
C ILE A 704 -8.83 29.33 9.00
N PRO A 705 -9.15 28.82 10.20
CA PRO A 705 -8.92 29.56 11.44
C PRO A 705 -7.42 29.76 11.74
N PRO A 706 -6.95 30.98 12.04
CA PRO A 706 -5.58 31.23 12.52
C PRO A 706 -5.24 30.44 13.79
N GLU A 707 -6.24 30.19 14.63
CA GLU A 707 -6.19 29.30 15.80
C GLU A 707 -5.58 27.92 15.52
N LEU A 708 -5.71 27.40 14.29
CA LEU A 708 -5.16 26.11 13.90
C LEU A 708 -3.63 26.04 14.15
N GLY A 709 -2.92 27.16 13.97
CA GLY A 709 -1.50 27.29 14.31
C GLY A 709 -1.15 26.98 15.77
N LYS A 710 -2.11 26.92 16.70
CA LYS A 710 -1.90 26.59 18.12
C LYS A 710 -1.72 25.08 18.36
N ALA A 711 -2.14 24.22 17.43
CA ALA A 711 -2.02 22.76 17.51
C ALA A 711 -0.60 22.26 17.18
N LYS A 712 0.39 22.58 18.04
CA LYS A 712 1.83 22.42 17.73
C LYS A 712 2.31 21.00 17.36
N LYS A 713 1.55 19.96 17.74
CA LYS A 713 1.83 18.54 17.46
C LYS A 713 1.23 18.03 16.14
N LEU A 714 0.59 18.90 15.36
CA LEU A 714 -0.10 18.52 14.13
C LEU A 714 0.91 18.10 13.07
N GLN A 715 0.80 16.84 12.62
CA GLN A 715 1.64 16.21 11.61
C GLN A 715 0.92 16.10 10.26
N TYR A 716 -0.41 16.04 10.26
CA TYR A 716 -1.25 15.89 9.06
C TYR A 716 -2.41 16.90 9.07
N LEU A 717 -2.50 17.75 8.06
CA LEU A 717 -3.58 18.72 7.88
C LEU A 717 -4.18 18.63 6.47
N TYR A 718 -5.37 18.01 6.37
CA TYR A 718 -6.09 17.83 5.10
C TYR A 718 -7.43 18.58 5.13
N LEU A 719 -7.47 19.70 4.41
CA LEU A 719 -8.68 20.54 4.23
C LEU A 719 -9.20 20.47 2.78
N PHE A 720 -8.55 19.70 1.90
CA PHE A 720 -8.79 19.74 0.45
C PHE A 720 -10.20 19.34 0.01
N SER A 721 -10.63 19.79 -1.18
CA SER A 721 -11.99 19.60 -1.70
C SER A 721 -13.06 20.09 -0.72
N ASN A 722 -13.10 21.41 -0.52
CA ASN A 722 -14.07 22.13 0.32
C ASN A 722 -14.35 23.52 -0.29
N ASN A 723 -15.16 24.34 0.39
CA ASN A 723 -15.50 25.71 0.01
C ASN A 723 -14.73 26.75 0.87
N PHE A 724 -13.50 26.46 1.32
CA PHE A 724 -12.73 27.42 2.12
C PHE A 724 -12.30 28.63 1.28
N THR A 725 -12.46 29.81 1.86
CA THR A 725 -12.25 31.12 1.22
C THR A 725 -11.20 31.96 1.94
N GLY A 726 -10.76 33.04 1.30
CA GLY A 726 -9.80 33.98 1.88
C GLY A 726 -8.37 33.43 1.89
N SER A 727 -7.47 34.13 2.60
CA SER A 727 -6.04 33.80 2.61
C SER A 727 -5.67 32.68 3.57
N ILE A 728 -4.70 31.86 3.16
CA ILE A 728 -3.99 30.91 4.03
C ILE A 728 -3.41 31.68 5.24
N PRO A 729 -3.71 31.30 6.50
CA PRO A 729 -3.19 31.99 7.68
C PRO A 729 -1.66 31.86 7.80
N ALA A 730 -0.99 32.94 8.22
CA ALA A 730 0.46 32.93 8.44
C ALA A 730 0.85 32.04 9.64
N GLU A 731 -0.09 31.85 10.56
CA GLU A 731 -0.02 31.04 11.78
C GLU A 731 0.17 29.55 11.50
N LEU A 732 -0.21 29.06 10.30
CA LEU A 732 0.10 27.68 9.88
C LEU A 732 1.62 27.43 9.82
N GLY A 733 2.42 28.47 9.54
CA GLY A 733 3.88 28.42 9.59
C GLY A 733 4.49 28.30 11.00
N GLU A 734 3.67 28.12 12.03
CA GLU A 734 4.13 27.77 13.39
C GLU A 734 3.96 26.28 13.74
N LEU A 735 3.45 25.46 12.82
CA LEU A 735 3.20 24.02 12.99
C LEU A 735 4.45 23.19 12.67
N VAL A 736 5.54 23.39 13.43
CA VAL A 736 6.87 22.87 13.06
C VAL A 736 7.02 21.34 13.02
N GLU A 737 6.05 20.58 13.53
CA GLU A 737 5.98 19.12 13.40
C GLU A 737 5.22 18.64 12.13
N LEU A 738 4.65 19.55 11.33
CA LEU A 738 3.81 19.22 10.18
C LEU A 738 4.61 18.48 9.08
N SER A 739 4.15 17.28 8.73
CA SER A 739 4.72 16.43 7.67
C SER A 739 3.96 16.59 6.35
N GLU A 740 2.64 16.71 6.38
CA GLU A 740 1.81 16.85 5.17
C GLU A 740 0.74 17.93 5.32
N LEU A 741 0.68 18.82 4.31
CA LEU A 741 -0.28 19.92 4.20
C LEU A 741 -0.97 19.87 2.84
N ASP A 742 -2.29 19.63 2.86
CA ASP A 742 -3.10 19.60 1.64
C ASP A 742 -4.35 20.48 1.79
N LEU A 743 -4.30 21.63 1.12
CA LEU A 743 -5.35 22.67 1.05
C LEU A 743 -5.93 22.80 -0.37
N SER A 744 -5.70 21.80 -1.24
CA SER A 744 -6.07 21.85 -2.65
C SER A 744 -7.60 21.86 -2.87
N VAL A 745 -8.04 22.22 -4.09
CA VAL A 745 -9.46 22.19 -4.50
C VAL A 745 -10.34 22.98 -3.51
N ASN A 746 -10.10 24.28 -3.43
CA ASN A 746 -10.79 25.24 -2.56
C ASN A 746 -10.86 26.62 -3.25
N TRP A 747 -11.34 27.65 -2.57
CA TRP A 747 -11.41 29.04 -3.04
C TRP A 747 -10.47 29.96 -2.25
N LEU A 748 -9.29 29.45 -1.90
CA LEU A 748 -8.28 30.22 -1.15
C LEU A 748 -7.63 31.26 -2.05
N THR A 749 -7.47 32.48 -1.53
CA THR A 749 -7.09 33.69 -2.29
C THR A 749 -5.86 34.36 -1.69
N GLY A 750 -5.24 35.29 -2.44
CA GLY A 750 -4.05 36.01 -1.98
C GLY A 750 -2.78 35.15 -1.97
N SER A 751 -1.73 35.61 -1.29
CA SER A 751 -0.40 35.02 -1.40
C SER A 751 -0.11 33.88 -0.43
N ILE A 752 0.72 32.94 -0.87
CA ILE A 752 1.30 31.88 -0.02
C ILE A 752 2.12 32.56 1.10
N PRO A 753 1.84 32.31 2.39
CA PRO A 753 2.56 32.97 3.48
C PRO A 753 4.03 32.55 3.55
N LYS A 754 4.93 33.54 3.62
CA LYS A 754 6.39 33.35 3.84
C LYS A 754 6.73 32.46 5.03
N SER A 755 5.85 32.43 6.04
CA SER A 755 5.99 31.60 7.24
C SER A 755 5.90 30.09 6.97
N ILE A 756 5.31 29.63 5.85
CA ILE A 756 5.32 28.22 5.45
C ILE A 756 6.76 27.68 5.29
N GLY A 757 7.71 28.53 4.91
CA GLY A 757 9.15 28.21 4.87
C GLY A 757 9.79 27.84 6.22
N ARG A 758 9.04 27.87 7.33
CA ARG A 758 9.48 27.40 8.65
C ARG A 758 9.16 25.92 8.90
N LEU A 759 8.35 25.28 8.04
CA LEU A 759 7.88 23.91 8.19
C LEU A 759 8.95 22.90 7.71
N SER A 760 10.04 22.79 8.46
CA SER A 760 11.23 22.01 8.07
C SER A 760 11.03 20.50 8.03
N GLN A 761 9.97 19.96 8.65
CA GLN A 761 9.59 18.55 8.56
C GLN A 761 8.66 18.23 7.38
N LEU A 762 8.15 19.24 6.68
CA LEU A 762 7.13 19.03 5.65
C LEU A 762 7.69 18.27 4.46
N THR A 763 7.07 17.13 4.14
CA THR A 763 7.39 16.27 2.99
C THR A 763 6.44 16.51 1.81
N ARG A 764 5.20 16.94 2.07
CA ARG A 764 4.17 17.17 1.05
C ARG A 764 3.46 18.51 1.24
N LEU A 765 3.54 19.37 0.23
CA LEU A 765 2.79 20.64 0.14
C LEU A 765 1.91 20.65 -1.11
N ALA A 766 0.60 20.65 -0.92
CA ALA A 766 -0.40 20.69 -1.99
C ALA A 766 -1.39 21.84 -1.77
N LEU A 767 -1.37 22.82 -2.69
CA LEU A 767 -2.21 24.03 -2.68
C LEU A 767 -2.99 24.21 -4.01
N PHE A 768 -2.99 23.18 -4.85
CA PHE A 768 -3.47 23.24 -6.24
C PHE A 768 -4.99 23.40 -6.38
N PHE A 769 -5.49 23.87 -7.52
CA PHE A 769 -6.90 24.28 -7.72
C PHE A 769 -7.39 25.25 -6.63
N ASN A 770 -6.87 26.47 -6.65
CA ASN A 770 -7.24 27.59 -5.77
C ASN A 770 -7.09 28.94 -6.53
N GLU A 771 -7.34 30.06 -5.87
CA GLU A 771 -7.16 31.42 -6.41
C GLU A 771 -5.93 32.13 -5.80
N LEU A 772 -4.89 31.38 -5.42
CA LEU A 772 -3.68 31.95 -4.82
C LEU A 772 -2.91 32.77 -5.85
N SER A 773 -2.36 33.91 -5.43
CA SER A 773 -1.81 34.96 -6.31
C SER A 773 -0.54 35.59 -5.76
N GLY A 774 0.22 36.23 -6.65
CA GLY A 774 1.55 36.74 -6.32
C GLY A 774 2.63 35.65 -6.39
N THR A 775 3.82 35.96 -5.88
CA THR A 775 5.00 35.13 -6.10
C THR A 775 5.12 33.93 -5.16
N ILE A 776 5.71 32.85 -5.65
CA ILE A 776 6.17 31.71 -4.82
C ILE A 776 7.22 32.24 -3.81
N PRO A 777 7.02 32.09 -2.49
CA PRO A 777 7.96 32.61 -1.49
C PRO A 777 9.34 31.93 -1.56
N PRO A 778 10.46 32.69 -1.66
CA PRO A 778 11.80 32.11 -1.60
C PRO A 778 12.09 31.33 -0.31
N GLU A 779 11.38 31.63 0.77
CA GLU A 779 11.44 30.92 2.04
C GLU A 779 11.06 29.43 1.93
N ILE A 780 10.32 29.00 0.89
CA ILE A 780 10.04 27.57 0.62
C ILE A 780 11.33 26.76 0.46
N GLY A 781 12.40 27.35 -0.08
CA GLY A 781 13.70 26.69 -0.24
C GLY A 781 14.37 26.23 1.07
N ASN A 782 13.89 26.69 2.24
CA ASN A 782 14.35 26.21 3.55
C ASN A 782 13.78 24.84 3.94
N MET A 783 12.72 24.37 3.27
CA MET A 783 11.95 23.17 3.62
C MET A 783 12.64 21.91 3.07
N THR A 784 13.88 21.65 3.48
CA THR A 784 14.75 20.64 2.85
C THR A 784 14.24 19.18 2.92
N SER A 785 13.25 18.89 3.76
CA SER A 785 12.54 17.60 3.80
C SER A 785 11.49 17.41 2.69
N LEU A 786 11.15 18.47 1.95
CA LEU A 786 10.08 18.47 0.95
C LEU A 786 10.37 17.52 -0.21
N GLN A 787 9.40 16.65 -0.51
CA GLN A 787 9.44 15.62 -1.55
C GLN A 787 8.47 15.94 -2.69
N MET A 788 7.31 16.53 -2.37
CA MET A 788 6.27 16.91 -3.32
C MET A 788 5.84 18.36 -3.09
N LEU A 789 5.92 19.16 -4.15
CA LEU A 789 5.36 20.51 -4.25
C LEU A 789 4.32 20.54 -5.39
N ASN A 790 3.05 20.74 -5.07
CA ASN A 790 2.00 20.95 -6.06
C ASN A 790 1.26 22.27 -5.81
N LEU A 791 1.40 23.22 -6.75
CA LEU A 791 0.76 24.54 -6.75
C LEU A 791 -0.05 24.78 -8.04
N ASN A 792 -0.44 23.73 -8.77
CA ASN A 792 -1.09 23.87 -10.07
C ASN A 792 -2.44 24.61 -10.01
N SER A 793 -2.92 25.08 -11.16
CA SER A 793 -4.24 25.69 -11.35
C SER A 793 -4.52 26.78 -10.32
N ASN A 794 -3.72 27.84 -10.38
CA ASN A 794 -3.72 28.99 -9.48
C ASN A 794 -3.39 30.28 -10.26
N GLN A 795 -3.24 31.41 -9.56
CA GLN A 795 -2.95 32.72 -10.13
C GLN A 795 -1.53 33.23 -9.78
N LEU A 796 -0.59 32.33 -9.45
CA LEU A 796 0.76 32.68 -9.00
C LEU A 796 1.60 33.28 -10.13
N ASP A 797 2.44 34.26 -9.81
CA ASP A 797 3.22 35.05 -10.78
C ASP A 797 4.71 35.20 -10.39
N GLY A 798 5.45 35.98 -11.18
CA GLY A 798 6.89 36.22 -10.98
C GLY A 798 7.76 35.08 -11.49
N GLU A 799 8.94 34.90 -10.90
CA GLU A 799 9.95 33.91 -11.29
C GLU A 799 10.07 32.78 -10.26
N LEU A 800 10.60 31.61 -10.68
CA LEU A 800 10.92 30.51 -9.77
C LEU A 800 12.06 30.91 -8.82
N PRO A 801 11.87 30.88 -7.48
CA PRO A 801 12.92 31.26 -6.55
C PRO A 801 14.17 30.38 -6.68
N PRO A 802 15.38 30.97 -6.88
CA PRO A 802 16.63 30.20 -6.95
C PRO A 802 16.94 29.37 -5.68
N THR A 803 16.28 29.67 -4.56
CA THR A 803 16.35 28.87 -3.33
C THR A 803 15.70 27.49 -3.44
N MET A 804 14.86 27.22 -4.45
CA MET A 804 14.30 25.88 -4.69
C MET A 804 15.39 24.84 -5.01
N THR A 805 16.56 25.27 -5.50
CA THR A 805 17.75 24.42 -5.73
C THR A 805 18.33 23.80 -4.45
N LEU A 806 17.87 24.23 -3.27
CA LEU A 806 18.25 23.69 -1.96
C LEU A 806 17.41 22.46 -1.55
N LEU A 807 16.31 22.17 -2.24
CA LEU A 807 15.33 21.15 -1.88
C LEU A 807 15.77 19.74 -2.33
N ARG A 808 16.84 19.23 -1.70
CA ARG A 808 17.54 18.00 -2.12
C ARG A 808 16.70 16.70 -2.13
N ASN A 809 15.59 16.66 -1.40
CA ASN A 809 14.68 15.51 -1.34
C ASN A 809 13.50 15.62 -2.34
N LEU A 810 13.35 16.76 -3.02
CA LEU A 810 12.24 17.03 -3.93
C LEU A 810 12.31 16.07 -5.13
N ASN A 811 11.17 15.46 -5.44
CA ASN A 811 11.02 14.49 -6.52
C ASN A 811 9.79 14.73 -7.40
N TYR A 812 8.80 15.48 -6.90
CA TYR A 812 7.62 15.89 -7.66
C TYR A 812 7.46 17.41 -7.61
N ILE A 813 7.36 18.04 -8.78
CA ILE A 813 7.02 19.46 -8.95
C ILE A 813 5.86 19.56 -9.94
N ASP A 814 4.77 20.17 -9.54
CA ASP A 814 3.66 20.52 -10.43
C ASP A 814 3.22 21.96 -10.18
N LEU A 815 3.40 22.79 -11.20
CA LEU A 815 3.06 24.22 -11.23
C LEU A 815 2.18 24.56 -12.44
N PHE A 816 1.55 23.55 -13.08
CA PHE A 816 0.72 23.72 -14.27
C PHE A 816 -0.33 24.83 -14.10
N GLY A 817 -0.65 25.57 -15.16
CA GLY A 817 -1.80 26.50 -15.15
C GLY A 817 -1.64 27.64 -14.15
N ASN A 818 -0.59 28.45 -14.32
CA ASN A 818 -0.30 29.62 -13.50
C ASN A 818 0.20 30.79 -14.40
N LYS A 819 0.65 31.88 -13.80
CA LYS A 819 1.17 33.08 -14.48
C LYS A 819 2.69 33.24 -14.26
N LEU A 820 3.39 32.15 -13.97
CA LEU A 820 4.83 32.14 -13.68
C LEU A 820 5.64 32.44 -14.95
N SER A 821 6.86 32.96 -14.75
CA SER A 821 7.67 33.58 -15.80
C SER A 821 9.16 33.53 -15.48
N GLY A 822 9.99 34.21 -16.28
CA GLY A 822 11.44 34.16 -16.17
C GLY A 822 12.01 32.82 -16.64
N ILE A 823 13.25 32.51 -16.22
CA ILE A 823 13.96 31.28 -16.60
C ILE A 823 13.88 30.22 -15.50
N ILE A 824 14.02 28.95 -15.87
CA ILE A 824 14.23 27.87 -14.88
C ILE A 824 15.66 27.98 -14.33
N PRO A 825 15.88 28.00 -13.00
CA PRO A 825 17.22 27.98 -12.43
C PRO A 825 17.97 26.71 -12.83
N SER A 826 19.15 26.81 -13.46
CA SER A 826 19.86 25.63 -13.99
C SER A 826 20.28 24.62 -12.92
N ASP A 827 20.67 25.07 -11.73
CA ASP A 827 20.96 24.19 -10.59
C ASP A 827 19.70 23.52 -9.99
N LEU A 828 18.48 23.77 -10.48
CA LEU A 828 17.27 23.04 -10.05
C LEU A 828 17.37 21.54 -10.38
N GLY A 829 18.02 21.21 -11.50
CA GLY A 829 18.32 19.82 -11.83
C GLY A 829 19.57 19.27 -11.16
N ARG A 830 20.42 20.12 -10.56
CA ARG A 830 21.78 19.73 -10.17
C ARG A 830 21.85 19.18 -8.76
N GLY A 831 21.48 17.91 -8.63
CA GLY A 831 21.49 17.18 -7.35
C GLY A 831 20.19 17.32 -6.56
N VAL A 832 19.07 17.38 -7.28
CA VAL A 832 17.71 17.12 -6.80
C VAL A 832 17.21 15.88 -7.55
N ARG A 833 16.42 15.01 -6.93
CA ARG A 833 15.99 13.73 -7.54
C ARG A 833 14.60 13.83 -8.16
N LEU A 834 14.42 14.77 -9.07
CA LEU A 834 13.17 14.96 -9.81
C LEU A 834 12.82 13.69 -10.60
N ILE A 835 11.54 13.29 -10.48
CA ILE A 835 10.91 12.12 -11.10
C ILE A 835 9.82 12.61 -12.05
N ASP A 836 8.92 13.45 -11.54
CA ASP A 836 7.81 14.02 -12.32
C ASP A 836 7.82 15.55 -12.19
N VAL A 837 7.81 16.24 -13.32
CA VAL A 837 7.84 17.72 -13.41
C VAL A 837 6.79 18.18 -14.42
N SER A 838 5.82 19.01 -13.99
CA SER A 838 5.04 19.87 -14.89
C SER A 838 5.21 21.34 -14.55
N LEU A 839 5.56 22.13 -15.57
CA LEU A 839 5.63 23.59 -15.55
C LEU A 839 4.71 24.20 -16.63
N ALA A 840 3.81 23.40 -17.18
CA ALA A 840 3.05 23.74 -18.38
C ALA A 840 1.98 24.82 -18.17
N ASN A 841 1.48 25.40 -19.27
CA ASN A 841 0.46 26.46 -19.26
C ASN A 841 0.86 27.63 -18.33
N ASN A 842 1.98 28.27 -18.67
CA ASN A 842 2.62 29.35 -17.92
C ASN A 842 3.24 30.36 -18.91
N SER A 843 4.18 31.21 -18.47
CA SER A 843 4.92 32.16 -19.33
C SER A 843 6.43 32.11 -19.07
N PHE A 844 6.97 30.93 -18.75
CA PHE A 844 8.42 30.70 -18.64
C PHE A 844 9.13 30.89 -19.98
N THR A 845 10.41 31.28 -19.91
CA THR A 845 11.26 31.64 -21.04
C THR A 845 12.66 31.04 -20.95
N GLY A 846 13.47 31.24 -21.99
CA GLY A 846 14.87 30.83 -22.02
C GLY A 846 15.07 29.42 -22.56
N ASP A 847 16.30 28.91 -22.42
CA ASP A 847 16.76 27.62 -22.92
C ASP A 847 16.80 26.59 -21.78
N ILE A 848 16.37 25.36 -22.05
CA ILE A 848 16.30 24.25 -21.07
C ILE A 848 17.61 23.45 -20.94
N SER A 849 18.64 23.79 -21.73
CA SER A 849 19.86 23.00 -21.94
C SER A 849 20.69 22.69 -20.69
N GLU A 850 20.59 23.50 -19.63
CA GLU A 850 21.23 23.18 -18.34
C GLU A 850 20.24 22.63 -17.30
N ALA A 851 18.95 22.98 -17.39
CA ALA A 851 17.97 22.74 -16.33
C ALA A 851 17.59 21.26 -16.14
N PHE A 852 17.55 20.48 -17.24
CA PHE A 852 17.09 19.07 -17.20
C PHE A 852 18.12 18.02 -17.65
N SER A 853 19.28 18.44 -18.16
CA SER A 853 20.22 17.61 -18.93
C SER A 853 21.07 16.58 -18.15
N ASP A 854 20.87 16.40 -16.84
CA ASP A 854 21.58 15.41 -16.01
C ASP A 854 20.65 14.80 -14.92
N HIS A 855 19.52 14.22 -15.35
CA HIS A 855 18.55 13.58 -14.46
C HIS A 855 18.43 12.06 -14.71
N PRO A 856 19.14 11.19 -13.96
CA PRO A 856 18.96 9.75 -14.04
C PRO A 856 17.62 9.24 -13.46
N SER A 857 16.82 10.11 -12.84
CA SER A 857 15.54 9.77 -12.20
C SER A 857 14.30 10.39 -12.85
N LEU A 858 14.46 11.32 -13.80
CA LEU A 858 13.33 12.02 -14.43
C LEU A 858 12.60 11.09 -15.40
N THR A 859 11.27 11.08 -15.29
CA THR A 859 10.37 10.11 -15.94
C THR A 859 9.18 10.77 -16.65
N TYR A 860 8.70 11.89 -16.12
CA TYR A 860 7.66 12.73 -16.71
C TYR A 860 8.17 14.18 -16.74
N LEU A 861 8.20 14.78 -17.91
CA LEU A 861 8.53 16.20 -18.11
C LEU A 861 7.49 16.84 -19.03
N ASP A 862 6.75 17.80 -18.51
CA ASP A 862 5.79 18.61 -19.25
C ASP A 862 6.14 20.10 -19.09
N LEU A 863 6.54 20.71 -20.20
CA LEU A 863 6.86 22.13 -20.33
C LEU A 863 5.93 22.82 -21.33
N SER A 864 4.83 22.18 -21.71
CA SER A 864 3.93 22.64 -22.77
C SER A 864 3.31 24.01 -22.50
N TYR A 865 2.82 24.69 -23.55
CA TYR A 865 2.13 25.99 -23.43
C TYR A 865 2.93 27.03 -22.62
N ASN A 866 4.14 27.33 -23.10
CA ASN A 866 5.08 28.26 -22.49
C ASN A 866 5.76 29.12 -23.59
N ARG A 867 6.84 29.83 -23.23
CA ARG A 867 7.64 30.66 -24.13
C ARG A 867 9.12 30.28 -24.09
N PHE A 868 9.41 28.99 -23.85
CA PHE A 868 10.77 28.46 -23.95
C PHE A 868 11.30 28.57 -25.38
N THR A 869 12.61 28.69 -25.51
CA THR A 869 13.32 28.94 -26.78
C THR A 869 14.65 28.21 -26.81
N GLY A 870 15.43 28.39 -27.88
CA GLY A 870 16.72 27.74 -28.05
C GLY A 870 16.60 26.40 -28.79
N ASN A 871 17.53 25.49 -28.55
CA ASN A 871 17.56 24.16 -29.16
C ASN A 871 17.25 23.07 -28.12
N LEU A 872 16.74 21.92 -28.55
CA LEU A 872 16.56 20.78 -27.65
C LEU A 872 17.93 20.15 -27.30
N PRO A 873 18.31 20.03 -26.01
CA PRO A 873 19.64 19.54 -25.63
C PRO A 873 19.81 18.05 -25.92
N GLU A 874 20.97 17.66 -26.45
CA GLU A 874 21.26 16.28 -26.86
C GLU A 874 21.10 15.26 -25.71
N ASN A 875 21.46 15.66 -24.48
CA ASN A 875 21.36 14.82 -23.29
C ASN A 875 19.92 14.40 -22.94
N LEU A 876 18.89 15.17 -23.36
CA LEU A 876 17.49 14.83 -23.09
C LEU A 876 17.11 13.47 -23.68
N TRP A 877 17.66 13.15 -24.86
CA TRP A 877 17.52 11.87 -25.54
C TRP A 877 18.32 10.72 -24.90
N SER A 878 19.12 11.00 -23.86
CA SER A 878 19.91 10.01 -23.13
C SER A 878 19.40 9.70 -21.72
N LEU A 879 18.36 10.41 -21.24
CA LEU A 879 17.85 10.22 -19.88
C LEU A 879 17.26 8.80 -19.71
N PRO A 880 17.78 7.99 -18.77
CA PRO A 880 17.56 6.54 -18.74
C PRO A 880 16.19 6.10 -18.21
N ALA A 881 15.36 7.06 -17.76
CA ALA A 881 14.05 6.80 -17.17
C ALA A 881 12.90 7.60 -17.83
N LEU A 882 13.20 8.51 -18.77
CA LEU A 882 12.21 9.44 -19.34
C LEU A 882 11.18 8.71 -20.22
N LYS A 883 9.93 8.69 -19.75
CA LYS A 883 8.78 8.03 -20.40
C LYS A 883 7.86 9.03 -21.09
N PHE A 884 7.56 10.14 -20.45
CA PHE A 884 6.69 11.19 -20.98
C PHE A 884 7.48 12.48 -21.16
N LEU A 885 7.42 13.05 -22.36
CA LEU A 885 8.01 14.33 -22.70
C LEU A 885 7.02 15.15 -23.55
N ASP A 886 6.50 16.24 -22.97
CA ASP A 886 5.73 17.25 -23.70
C ASP A 886 6.46 18.60 -23.64
N LEU A 887 6.80 19.11 -24.82
CA LEU A 887 7.43 20.41 -25.07
C LEU A 887 6.59 21.24 -26.05
N SER A 888 5.34 20.86 -26.29
CA SER A 888 4.47 21.47 -27.29
C SER A 888 4.13 22.94 -26.98
N ASN A 889 3.66 23.68 -27.98
CA ASN A 889 3.16 25.05 -27.82
C ASN A 889 4.21 25.97 -27.16
N ASN A 890 5.40 26.04 -27.78
CA ASN A 890 6.57 26.79 -27.32
C ASN A 890 7.32 27.41 -28.53
N GLY A 891 8.48 28.03 -28.29
CA GLY A 891 9.39 28.56 -29.31
C GLY A 891 10.69 27.76 -29.46
N PHE A 892 10.67 26.44 -29.20
CA PHE A 892 11.84 25.59 -29.43
C PHE A 892 12.17 25.51 -30.92
N SER A 893 13.45 25.52 -31.25
CA SER A 893 13.95 25.70 -32.61
C SER A 893 15.15 24.79 -32.92
N GLY A 894 15.70 24.92 -34.12
CA GLY A 894 16.84 24.13 -34.56
C GLY A 894 16.45 22.72 -35.03
N GLU A 895 17.44 21.85 -35.17
CA GLU A 895 17.26 20.48 -35.68
C GLU A 895 17.34 19.45 -34.55
N ILE A 896 16.43 18.47 -34.57
CA ILE A 896 16.44 17.39 -33.58
C ILE A 896 17.48 16.34 -33.97
N SER A 897 18.61 16.37 -33.28
CA SER A 897 19.71 15.43 -33.46
C SER A 897 20.11 14.77 -32.14
N SER A 898 20.61 13.53 -32.24
CA SER A 898 21.31 12.84 -31.17
C SER A 898 22.28 11.82 -31.76
N THR A 899 23.47 11.73 -31.20
CA THR A 899 24.49 10.74 -31.54
C THR A 899 24.26 9.39 -30.85
N THR A 900 23.25 9.26 -29.98
CA THR A 900 23.05 8.02 -29.23
C THR A 900 22.63 6.84 -30.10
N SER A 901 23.23 5.68 -29.84
CA SER A 901 22.80 4.38 -30.35
C SER A 901 22.08 3.52 -29.30
N SER A 902 21.85 4.05 -28.09
CA SER A 902 21.09 3.39 -27.03
C SER A 902 19.60 3.32 -27.35
N ASN A 903 18.88 2.44 -26.65
CA ASN A 903 17.41 2.50 -26.62
C ASN A 903 16.97 3.71 -25.79
N ILE A 904 15.96 4.43 -26.24
CA ILE A 904 15.34 5.55 -25.51
C ILE A 904 14.03 5.05 -24.89
N PRO A 905 13.77 5.29 -23.58
CA PRO A 905 12.63 4.72 -22.86
C PRO A 905 11.28 5.46 -23.08
N LEU A 906 11.24 6.46 -23.97
CA LEU A 906 10.06 7.29 -24.22
C LEU A 906 8.85 6.46 -24.70
N GLU A 907 7.73 6.71 -24.03
CA GLU A 907 6.38 6.21 -24.27
C GLU A 907 5.48 7.31 -24.86
N THR A 908 5.65 8.57 -24.48
CA THR A 908 4.96 9.72 -25.09
C THR A 908 5.95 10.82 -25.46
N LEU A 909 5.85 11.34 -26.68
CA LEU A 909 6.64 12.48 -27.17
C LEU A 909 5.75 13.49 -27.91
N TYR A 910 5.53 14.66 -27.30
CA TYR A 910 4.78 15.76 -27.91
C TYR A 910 5.70 16.98 -28.08
N LEU A 911 5.88 17.41 -29.33
CA LEU A 911 6.73 18.56 -29.73
C LEU A 911 5.94 19.56 -30.60
N ALA A 912 4.61 19.43 -30.63
CA ALA A 912 3.75 20.17 -31.56
C ALA A 912 3.81 21.69 -31.36
N ASN A 913 3.41 22.48 -32.37
CA ASN A 913 3.34 23.94 -32.31
C ASN A 913 4.66 24.62 -31.86
N ASN A 914 5.80 24.24 -32.45
CA ASN A 914 7.12 24.83 -32.22
C ASN A 914 7.76 25.36 -33.53
N ASP A 915 8.99 25.86 -33.45
CA ASP A 915 9.82 26.33 -34.58
C ASP A 915 10.91 25.31 -34.98
N LEU A 916 10.70 24.03 -34.66
CA LEU A 916 11.65 22.93 -34.92
C LEU A 916 11.71 22.66 -36.43
N ARG A 917 12.91 22.43 -36.96
CA ARG A 917 13.19 22.30 -38.39
C ARG A 917 14.07 21.10 -38.72
N GLY A 918 14.38 20.91 -40.00
CA GLY A 918 15.21 19.83 -40.51
C GLY A 918 14.37 18.68 -41.07
N VAL A 919 15.01 17.54 -41.31
CA VAL A 919 14.32 16.31 -41.72
C VAL A 919 13.66 15.60 -40.52
N PHE A 920 12.77 14.65 -40.80
CA PHE A 920 12.09 13.85 -39.76
C PHE A 920 13.10 13.27 -38.74
N PRO A 921 12.93 13.48 -37.42
CA PRO A 921 13.97 13.19 -36.43
C PRO A 921 14.39 11.72 -36.40
N SER A 922 15.65 11.45 -36.71
CA SER A 922 16.20 10.08 -36.73
C SER A 922 16.26 9.42 -35.34
N VAL A 923 16.38 10.23 -34.29
CA VAL A 923 16.41 9.81 -32.87
C VAL A 923 15.16 9.04 -32.45
N ILE A 924 14.00 9.29 -33.07
CA ILE A 924 12.74 8.60 -32.75
C ILE A 924 12.83 7.10 -33.07
N LYS A 925 13.74 6.68 -33.95
CA LYS A 925 14.04 5.26 -34.23
C LYS A 925 14.59 4.51 -33.01
N GLN A 926 15.16 5.22 -32.03
CA GLN A 926 15.66 4.66 -30.78
C GLN A 926 14.57 4.54 -29.71
N CYS A 927 13.43 5.25 -29.86
CA CYS A 927 12.28 5.22 -28.94
C CYS A 927 11.40 3.97 -29.16
N ARG A 928 11.89 2.79 -28.75
CA ARG A 928 11.18 1.52 -28.98
C ARG A 928 9.96 1.27 -28.06
N SER A 929 9.67 2.17 -27.14
CA SER A 929 8.50 2.07 -26.25
C SER A 929 7.34 2.98 -26.64
N LEU A 930 7.41 3.66 -27.79
CA LEU A 930 6.54 4.79 -28.10
C LEU A 930 5.05 4.40 -28.31
N ILE A 931 4.17 5.12 -27.62
CA ILE A 931 2.71 4.96 -27.50
C ILE A 931 1.98 6.22 -28.01
N ALA A 932 2.62 7.39 -28.01
CA ALA A 932 2.07 8.59 -28.63
C ALA A 932 3.18 9.49 -29.20
N LEU A 933 2.95 10.07 -30.38
CA LEU A 933 3.89 10.95 -31.07
C LEU A 933 3.16 12.10 -31.77
N ASP A 934 3.44 13.33 -31.35
CA ASP A 934 2.96 14.53 -32.03
C ASP A 934 4.14 15.46 -32.38
N LEU A 935 4.33 15.68 -33.68
CA LEU A 935 5.32 16.59 -34.25
C LEU A 935 4.66 17.75 -35.01
N GLY A 936 3.33 17.90 -34.92
CA GLY A 936 2.53 18.79 -35.74
C GLY A 936 2.86 20.27 -35.58
N SER A 937 2.51 21.06 -36.58
CA SER A 937 2.73 22.51 -36.61
C SER A 937 4.18 22.93 -36.33
N ASN A 938 5.13 22.26 -36.98
CA ASN A 938 6.56 22.57 -37.00
C ASN A 938 7.04 22.91 -38.43
N MET A 939 8.36 23.11 -38.61
CA MET A 939 9.04 23.41 -39.88
C MET A 939 9.85 22.21 -40.43
N PHE A 940 9.41 20.97 -40.18
CA PHE A 940 10.06 19.77 -40.72
C PHE A 940 9.84 19.63 -42.23
N PHE A 941 10.82 19.08 -42.95
CA PHE A 941 10.75 18.86 -44.40
C PHE A 941 11.23 17.46 -44.82
N GLY A 942 10.90 17.06 -46.05
CA GLY A 942 11.29 15.76 -46.59
C GLY A 942 10.39 14.61 -46.14
N HIS A 943 10.94 13.40 -46.12
CA HIS A 943 10.13 12.18 -46.13
C HIS A 943 9.82 11.67 -44.72
N ILE A 944 8.58 11.22 -44.49
CA ILE A 944 8.25 10.36 -43.32
C ILE A 944 8.99 9.02 -43.53
N PRO A 945 9.93 8.62 -42.65
CA PRO A 945 10.80 7.48 -42.94
C PRO A 945 10.07 6.14 -42.82
N ILE A 946 10.32 5.22 -43.76
CA ILE A 946 9.76 3.84 -43.76
C ILE A 946 10.06 3.08 -42.45
N TRP A 947 11.12 3.47 -41.71
CA TRP A 947 11.43 2.88 -40.41
C TRP A 947 10.42 3.22 -39.31
N ILE A 948 9.60 4.28 -39.43
CA ILE A 948 8.51 4.51 -38.46
C ILE A 948 7.46 3.39 -38.54
N GLY A 949 7.25 2.87 -39.75
CA GLY A 949 6.39 1.73 -40.04
C GLY A 949 7.07 0.36 -39.93
N THR A 950 8.25 0.22 -39.31
CA THR A 950 8.93 -1.09 -39.16
C THR A 950 9.90 -1.24 -37.97
N SER A 951 10.47 -0.14 -37.43
CA SER A 951 11.58 -0.17 -36.44
C SER A 951 11.21 0.32 -35.05
N VAL A 952 10.26 1.25 -34.94
CA VAL A 952 9.42 1.35 -33.74
C VAL A 952 8.49 0.12 -33.77
N PRO A 953 8.29 -0.62 -32.68
CA PRO A 953 7.31 -1.71 -32.68
C PRO A 953 5.91 -1.11 -32.88
N LEU A 954 5.36 -1.29 -34.08
CA LEU A 954 4.12 -0.74 -34.64
C LEU A 954 2.83 -0.86 -33.78
N LEU A 955 2.90 -1.49 -32.62
CA LEU A 955 1.77 -2.07 -31.89
C LEU A 955 1.39 -1.35 -30.59
N GLN A 956 1.82 -0.10 -30.40
CA GLN A 956 1.37 0.74 -29.28
C GLN A 956 1.05 2.21 -29.62
N VAL A 957 1.48 2.78 -30.76
CA VAL A 957 1.21 4.20 -31.07
C VAL A 957 -0.28 4.47 -31.30
N GLN A 958 -0.95 5.02 -30.29
CA GLN A 958 -2.36 5.37 -30.33
C GLN A 958 -2.62 6.62 -31.17
N HIS A 959 -1.81 7.67 -31.01
CA HIS A 959 -1.91 8.91 -31.77
C HIS A 959 -0.59 9.24 -32.48
N PHE A 960 -0.67 9.50 -33.80
CA PHE A 960 0.44 9.97 -34.62
C PHE A 960 0.03 11.23 -35.41
N SER A 961 0.63 12.37 -35.08
CA SER A 961 0.39 13.66 -35.74
C SER A 961 1.67 14.23 -36.33
N VAL A 962 1.61 14.65 -37.60
CA VAL A 962 2.65 15.43 -38.30
C VAL A 962 1.99 16.48 -39.19
N VAL A 963 1.25 17.42 -38.60
CA VAL A 963 0.70 18.59 -39.32
C VAL A 963 1.82 19.58 -39.70
N SER A 964 1.69 20.31 -40.80
CA SER A 964 2.63 21.39 -41.19
C SER A 964 2.05 22.79 -40.94
N ARG A 965 2.87 23.73 -40.39
CA ARG A 965 2.47 25.14 -40.18
C ARG A 965 2.26 25.85 -41.52
N ARG A 966 1.01 25.95 -41.97
CA ARG A 966 0.62 26.81 -43.11
C ARG A 966 0.67 28.28 -42.70
N THR A 967 1.76 28.96 -43.02
CA THR A 967 1.79 30.43 -43.01
C THR A 967 0.94 31.00 -44.14
N GLU A 968 -0.04 31.85 -43.82
CA GLU A 968 -0.63 32.72 -44.84
C GLU A 968 0.44 33.71 -45.35
N PRO A 969 0.45 34.04 -46.65
CA PRO A 969 1.46 34.93 -47.22
C PRO A 969 1.25 36.37 -46.73
N SER A 970 2.03 36.78 -45.72
CA SER A 970 2.05 38.16 -45.22
C SER A 970 2.37 39.14 -46.35
N ASN A 971 1.57 40.19 -46.51
CA ASN A 971 1.72 41.19 -47.56
C ASN A 971 2.93 42.10 -47.33
N ASN A 972 4.14 41.62 -47.63
CA ASN A 972 5.31 42.47 -47.87
C ASN A 972 6.22 41.86 -48.94
N ARG A 973 6.59 42.67 -49.93
CA ARG A 973 7.54 42.29 -50.97
C ARG A 973 8.95 42.63 -50.53
N ASN A 974 9.70 41.62 -50.12
CA ASN A 974 11.14 41.49 -50.36
C ASN A 974 11.44 40.00 -50.52
N GLN A 975 12.46 39.67 -51.32
CA GLN A 975 12.85 38.29 -51.61
C GLN A 975 13.99 37.88 -50.69
N ASP A 976 13.66 37.16 -49.62
CA ASP A 976 14.61 36.40 -48.80
C ASP A 976 14.19 34.91 -48.81
N GLU A 977 15.14 34.00 -48.63
CA GLU A 977 15.06 32.60 -49.08
C GLU A 977 14.24 31.66 -48.17
N TYR A 978 12.91 31.81 -48.16
CA TYR A 978 11.98 30.80 -47.64
C TYR A 978 11.17 30.15 -48.77
N GLY A 979 11.89 29.55 -49.73
CA GLY A 979 11.31 28.80 -50.86
C GLY A 979 10.87 27.37 -50.52
N ASP A 980 11.43 26.78 -49.46
CA ASP A 980 11.21 25.38 -49.11
C ASP A 980 9.91 25.17 -48.31
N ARG A 981 8.84 24.88 -49.06
CA ARG A 981 7.59 24.37 -48.51
C ARG A 981 7.70 22.86 -48.25
N VAL A 982 6.91 22.37 -47.28
CA VAL A 982 6.98 21.00 -46.74
C VAL A 982 6.53 19.95 -47.77
N ASN A 983 7.46 19.51 -48.63
CA ASN A 983 7.32 18.37 -49.53
C ASN A 983 7.55 17.07 -48.78
N ILE A 984 6.50 16.25 -48.61
CA ILE A 984 6.57 14.91 -48.02
C ILE A 984 6.19 13.89 -49.09
N PHE A 985 7.18 13.29 -49.75
CA PHE A 985 6.90 12.22 -50.72
C PHE A 985 6.52 10.93 -50.00
N TRP A 986 5.48 10.26 -50.50
CA TRP A 986 4.96 9.00 -49.96
C TRP A 986 5.31 7.83 -50.89
N LYS A 987 5.75 6.69 -50.32
CA LYS A 987 6.04 5.42 -51.02
C LYS A 987 6.98 5.44 -52.25
N GLY A 988 8.29 5.56 -51.99
CA GLY A 988 9.35 5.11 -52.91
C GLY A 988 9.47 3.57 -53.11
N ARG A 989 8.33 2.88 -53.32
CA ARG A 989 8.05 1.42 -53.36
C ARG A 989 7.72 0.73 -52.03
N GLU A 990 6.93 -0.34 -52.20
CA GLU A 990 6.40 -1.37 -51.28
C GLU A 990 6.62 -1.21 -49.77
N GLN A 991 5.52 -0.95 -49.04
CA GLN A 991 5.44 -1.02 -47.58
C GLN A 991 4.54 -2.19 -47.19
N ILE A 992 5.08 -3.19 -46.49
CA ILE A 992 4.29 -4.34 -46.03
C ILE A 992 3.82 -4.08 -44.61
N PHE A 993 2.63 -3.48 -44.47
CA PHE A 993 1.87 -3.55 -43.21
C PHE A 993 1.51 -5.03 -42.97
N GLN A 994 2.08 -5.64 -41.94
CA GLN A 994 1.79 -7.05 -41.63
C GLN A 994 0.34 -7.20 -41.13
N ARG A 995 -0.29 -8.36 -41.40
CA ARG A 995 -1.76 -8.57 -41.29
C ARG A 995 -2.33 -8.61 -39.86
N THR A 996 -1.67 -8.01 -38.87
CA THR A 996 -2.06 -8.01 -37.45
C THR A 996 -1.58 -6.72 -36.76
N VAL A 997 -2.40 -5.67 -36.78
CA VAL A 997 -2.10 -4.36 -36.14
C VAL A 997 -3.34 -3.79 -35.44
N ASP A 998 -3.65 -4.33 -34.26
CA ASP A 998 -4.84 -3.99 -33.46
C ASP A 998 -4.63 -2.75 -32.55
N SER A 999 -3.84 -1.75 -32.95
CA SER A 999 -3.21 -0.80 -32.00
C SER A 999 -3.24 0.69 -32.35
N VAL A 1000 -3.29 1.06 -33.64
CA VAL A 1000 -3.21 2.47 -34.05
C VAL A 1000 -4.62 3.04 -34.06
N VAL A 1001 -4.84 4.10 -33.27
CA VAL A 1001 -6.18 4.65 -32.97
C VAL A 1001 -6.45 5.92 -33.75
N GLY A 1002 -5.45 6.78 -33.97
CA GLY A 1002 -5.58 8.03 -34.73
C GLY A 1002 -4.32 8.41 -35.52
N ILE A 1003 -4.52 8.88 -36.75
CA ILE A 1003 -3.48 9.41 -37.64
C ILE A 1003 -3.91 10.80 -38.16
N ASP A 1004 -3.09 11.82 -37.91
CA ASP A 1004 -3.20 13.14 -38.57
C ASP A 1004 -1.93 13.43 -39.39
N LEU A 1005 -2.11 13.59 -40.71
CA LEU A 1005 -1.06 14.02 -41.64
C LEU A 1005 -1.54 15.23 -42.48
N SER A 1006 -2.46 16.01 -41.92
CA SER A 1006 -3.10 17.10 -42.65
C SER A 1006 -2.19 18.31 -42.91
N SER A 1007 -2.56 19.12 -43.89
CA SER A 1007 -1.92 20.40 -44.24
C SER A 1007 -0.45 20.33 -44.70
N ASN A 1008 0.07 19.15 -45.02
CA ASN A 1008 1.37 18.94 -45.67
C ASN A 1008 1.26 19.06 -47.21
N SER A 1009 2.32 18.63 -47.90
CA SER A 1009 2.30 18.36 -49.35
C SER A 1009 2.58 16.87 -49.60
N LEU A 1010 1.73 15.99 -49.06
CA LEU A 1010 1.72 14.57 -49.44
C LEU A 1010 1.22 14.43 -50.89
N THR A 1011 1.91 13.61 -51.68
CA THR A 1011 1.59 13.31 -53.09
C THR A 1011 1.29 11.83 -53.29
N GLU A 1012 0.87 11.47 -54.51
CA GLU A 1012 0.50 10.11 -54.92
C GLU A 1012 -0.78 9.58 -54.24
N ASP A 1013 -1.11 8.32 -54.53
CA ASP A 1013 -2.39 7.70 -54.21
C ASP A 1013 -2.42 7.16 -52.77
N ILE A 1014 -3.59 7.19 -52.13
CA ILE A 1014 -3.78 6.60 -50.80
C ILE A 1014 -3.55 5.08 -50.87
N PRO A 1015 -2.61 4.50 -50.10
CA PRO A 1015 -2.27 3.08 -50.21
C PRO A 1015 -3.40 2.17 -49.70
N GLU A 1016 -3.71 1.09 -50.44
CA GLU A 1016 -4.71 0.10 -50.02
C GLU A 1016 -4.31 -0.59 -48.70
N GLU A 1017 -3.01 -0.70 -48.41
CA GLU A 1017 -2.50 -1.31 -47.18
C GLU A 1017 -2.78 -0.48 -45.91
N LEU A 1018 -3.15 0.81 -46.02
CA LEU A 1018 -3.63 1.61 -44.88
C LEU A 1018 -4.88 0.98 -44.26
N THR A 1019 -5.70 0.29 -45.08
CA THR A 1019 -6.93 -0.39 -44.63
C THR A 1019 -6.66 -1.62 -43.74
N TYR A 1020 -5.39 -2.01 -43.56
CA TYR A 1020 -4.99 -3.10 -42.66
C TYR A 1020 -4.90 -2.66 -41.19
N LEU A 1021 -4.95 -1.34 -40.90
CA LEU A 1021 -4.97 -0.78 -39.54
C LEU A 1021 -6.38 -0.86 -38.91
N GLN A 1022 -6.85 -2.08 -38.65
CA GLN A 1022 -8.23 -2.36 -38.23
C GLN A 1022 -8.66 -1.71 -36.87
N GLY A 1023 -7.71 -1.17 -36.10
CA GLY A 1023 -7.96 -0.45 -34.83
C GLY A 1023 -8.29 1.05 -34.95
N LEU A 1024 -8.26 1.61 -36.15
CA LEU A 1024 -8.29 3.07 -36.37
C LEU A 1024 -9.69 3.68 -36.10
N LEU A 1025 -9.75 4.69 -35.22
CA LEU A 1025 -10.91 5.54 -34.95
C LEU A 1025 -10.85 6.87 -35.72
N PHE A 1026 -9.66 7.45 -35.90
CA PHE A 1026 -9.46 8.77 -36.50
C PHE A 1026 -8.48 8.74 -37.67
N LEU A 1027 -8.86 9.34 -38.80
CA LEU A 1027 -7.98 9.53 -39.96
C LEU A 1027 -8.18 10.91 -40.59
N ASN A 1028 -7.15 11.76 -40.52
CA ASN A 1028 -7.11 13.06 -41.19
C ASN A 1028 -5.93 13.12 -42.17
N LEU A 1029 -6.24 13.15 -43.47
CA LEU A 1029 -5.28 13.33 -44.57
C LEU A 1029 -5.56 14.64 -45.35
N SER A 1030 -6.38 15.53 -44.79
CA SER A 1030 -6.88 16.72 -45.47
C SER A 1030 -5.79 17.72 -45.86
N ARG A 1031 -6.10 18.63 -46.80
CA ARG A 1031 -5.25 19.78 -47.17
C ARG A 1031 -3.86 19.36 -47.68
N ASN A 1032 -3.79 18.27 -48.42
CA ASN A 1032 -2.60 17.71 -49.06
C ASN A 1032 -2.72 17.80 -50.61
N THR A 1033 -1.92 17.02 -51.34
CA THR A 1033 -1.92 16.90 -52.80
C THR A 1033 -2.07 15.42 -53.24
N LEU A 1034 -2.82 14.63 -52.48
CA LEU A 1034 -3.03 13.19 -52.73
C LEU A 1034 -3.91 12.96 -53.96
N SER A 1035 -3.57 11.94 -54.76
CA SER A 1035 -4.18 11.62 -56.05
C SER A 1035 -4.89 10.26 -56.06
N GLY A 1036 -5.24 9.76 -57.26
CA GLY A 1036 -5.83 8.43 -57.43
C GLY A 1036 -7.27 8.38 -56.95
N SER A 1037 -7.67 7.27 -56.34
CA SER A 1037 -9.02 7.06 -55.80
C SER A 1037 -9.01 6.61 -54.35
N ILE A 1038 -10.12 6.85 -53.65
CA ILE A 1038 -10.30 6.40 -52.26
C ILE A 1038 -10.28 4.86 -52.26
N PRO A 1039 -9.42 4.19 -51.45
CA PRO A 1039 -9.24 2.74 -51.51
C PRO A 1039 -10.55 1.97 -51.34
N GLY A 1040 -10.83 1.04 -52.26
CA GLY A 1040 -12.08 0.25 -52.25
C GLY A 1040 -12.31 -0.56 -50.95
N ARG A 1041 -11.25 -0.81 -50.17
CA ARG A 1041 -11.30 -1.45 -48.85
C ARG A 1041 -11.52 -0.49 -47.68
N ILE A 1042 -11.64 0.83 -47.85
CA ILE A 1042 -11.73 1.78 -46.71
C ILE A 1042 -12.83 1.38 -45.70
N GLY A 1043 -13.96 0.86 -46.20
CA GLY A 1043 -15.04 0.28 -45.40
C GLY A 1043 -14.72 -0.97 -44.57
N SER A 1044 -13.48 -1.47 -44.56
CA SER A 1044 -13.02 -2.50 -43.61
C SER A 1044 -12.61 -1.91 -42.27
N LEU A 1045 -12.37 -0.60 -42.16
CA LEU A 1045 -11.98 0.09 -40.92
C LEU A 1045 -13.22 0.30 -40.01
N LYS A 1046 -13.86 -0.79 -39.57
CA LYS A 1046 -15.18 -0.77 -38.93
C LYS A 1046 -15.31 0.06 -37.65
N LEU A 1047 -14.19 0.41 -37.02
CA LEU A 1047 -14.16 1.24 -35.83
C LEU A 1047 -14.03 2.75 -36.15
N LEU A 1048 -13.80 3.13 -37.41
CA LEU A 1048 -13.52 4.51 -37.79
C LEU A 1048 -14.71 5.44 -37.50
N GLU A 1049 -14.47 6.46 -36.69
CA GLU A 1049 -15.42 7.47 -36.24
C GLU A 1049 -15.23 8.78 -37.02
N TYR A 1050 -13.97 9.17 -37.30
CA TYR A 1050 -13.62 10.41 -38.00
C TYR A 1050 -12.81 10.13 -39.28
N LEU A 1051 -13.23 10.70 -40.41
CA LEU A 1051 -12.53 10.62 -41.69
C LEU A 1051 -12.54 11.95 -42.46
N ASP A 1052 -11.42 12.68 -42.48
CA ASP A 1052 -11.24 13.86 -43.33
C ASP A 1052 -10.18 13.62 -44.42
N LEU A 1053 -10.62 13.64 -45.67
CA LEU A 1053 -9.81 13.54 -46.89
C LEU A 1053 -9.90 14.82 -47.76
N SER A 1054 -10.49 15.89 -47.22
CA SER A 1054 -10.84 17.10 -47.97
C SER A 1054 -9.63 17.88 -48.47
N SER A 1055 -9.83 18.74 -49.47
CA SER A 1055 -8.78 19.61 -50.03
C SER A 1055 -7.57 18.81 -50.52
N ASN A 1056 -7.81 17.89 -51.46
CA ASN A 1056 -6.83 17.02 -52.12
C ASN A 1056 -7.14 16.93 -53.63
N GLU A 1057 -6.44 16.06 -54.37
CA GLU A 1057 -6.68 15.79 -55.80
C GLU A 1057 -7.40 14.45 -56.06
N LEU A 1058 -8.03 13.84 -55.04
CA LEU A 1058 -8.65 12.51 -55.12
C LEU A 1058 -9.76 12.47 -56.16
N SER A 1059 -9.87 11.37 -56.89
CA SER A 1059 -10.71 11.22 -58.08
C SER A 1059 -11.38 9.85 -58.16
N GLY A 1060 -12.27 9.66 -59.13
CA GLY A 1060 -13.06 8.43 -59.23
C GLY A 1060 -14.31 8.45 -58.35
N VAL A 1061 -14.94 7.29 -58.21
CA VAL A 1061 -16.16 7.12 -57.41
C VAL A 1061 -15.86 6.96 -55.92
N ILE A 1062 -16.76 7.47 -55.07
CA ILE A 1062 -16.74 7.16 -53.64
C ILE A 1062 -17.04 5.65 -53.49
N PRO A 1063 -16.15 4.85 -52.87
CA PRO A 1063 -16.32 3.41 -52.84
C PRO A 1063 -17.55 3.03 -51.99
N PRO A 1064 -18.51 2.22 -52.51
CA PRO A 1064 -19.70 1.84 -51.76
C PRO A 1064 -19.43 1.14 -50.42
N SER A 1065 -18.22 0.62 -50.22
CA SER A 1065 -17.79 0.03 -48.95
C SER A 1065 -17.80 1.04 -47.78
N ILE A 1066 -17.70 2.35 -48.03
CA ILE A 1066 -17.74 3.39 -46.99
C ILE A 1066 -19.05 3.36 -46.16
N SER A 1067 -20.14 2.82 -46.72
CA SER A 1067 -21.41 2.57 -46.03
C SER A 1067 -21.33 1.53 -44.88
N ASN A 1068 -20.25 0.74 -44.81
CA ASN A 1068 -20.01 -0.24 -43.74
C ASN A 1068 -19.32 0.36 -42.50
N LEU A 1069 -18.96 1.65 -42.53
CA LEU A 1069 -18.35 2.36 -41.40
C LEU A 1069 -19.45 2.76 -40.41
N LEU A 1070 -19.95 1.78 -39.64
CA LEU A 1070 -21.10 1.97 -38.75
C LEU A 1070 -20.83 2.88 -37.55
N SER A 1071 -19.56 3.11 -37.18
CA SER A 1071 -19.17 4.04 -36.11
C SER A 1071 -18.98 5.48 -36.58
N LEU A 1072 -19.05 5.75 -37.90
CA LEU A 1072 -18.64 7.03 -38.48
C LEU A 1072 -19.54 8.19 -38.02
N SER A 1073 -18.98 9.11 -37.23
CA SER A 1073 -19.62 10.32 -36.72
C SER A 1073 -19.22 11.57 -37.50
N MET A 1074 -18.05 11.58 -38.14
CA MET A 1074 -17.55 12.67 -38.98
C MET A 1074 -16.99 12.13 -40.30
N LEU A 1075 -17.40 12.75 -41.41
CA LEU A 1075 -16.86 12.52 -42.75
C LEU A 1075 -16.65 13.87 -43.43
N ASN A 1076 -15.53 14.05 -44.13
CA ASN A 1076 -15.31 15.19 -45.01
C ASN A 1076 -14.47 14.79 -46.24
N LEU A 1077 -15.10 14.91 -47.42
CA LEU A 1077 -14.54 14.58 -48.74
C LEU A 1077 -14.47 15.82 -49.65
N SER A 1078 -14.82 17.00 -49.14
CA SER A 1078 -14.98 18.24 -49.91
C SER A 1078 -13.69 18.67 -50.60
N ASN A 1079 -13.80 19.49 -51.66
CA ASN A 1079 -12.65 20.05 -52.38
C ASN A 1079 -11.71 18.94 -52.94
N ASN A 1080 -12.28 18.04 -53.73
CA ASN A 1080 -11.59 16.97 -54.46
C ASN A 1080 -12.12 16.89 -55.91
N ARG A 1081 -11.72 15.86 -56.67
CA ARG A 1081 -12.14 15.56 -58.06
C ARG A 1081 -13.04 14.31 -58.15
N LEU A 1082 -13.79 14.00 -57.09
CA LEU A 1082 -14.65 12.81 -57.02
C LEU A 1082 -15.89 12.95 -57.91
N TRP A 1083 -16.44 11.82 -58.38
CA TRP A 1083 -17.61 11.77 -59.24
C TRP A 1083 -18.51 10.56 -59.02
N GLY A 1084 -19.74 10.59 -59.55
CA GLY A 1084 -20.73 9.51 -59.44
C GLY A 1084 -21.72 9.69 -58.28
N GLU A 1085 -22.52 8.66 -58.03
CA GLU A 1085 -23.54 8.66 -56.99
C GLU A 1085 -22.92 8.47 -55.59
N ILE A 1086 -23.33 9.31 -54.63
CA ILE A 1086 -22.94 9.16 -53.21
C ILE A 1086 -23.56 7.87 -52.66
N PRO A 1087 -22.74 6.93 -52.12
CA PRO A 1087 -23.25 5.67 -51.59
C PRO A 1087 -24.24 5.88 -50.44
N THR A 1088 -25.35 5.15 -50.47
CA THR A 1088 -26.35 5.17 -49.39
C THR A 1088 -26.10 4.05 -48.37
N GLY A 1089 -26.38 4.34 -47.10
CA GLY A 1089 -26.24 3.42 -45.97
C GLY A 1089 -26.75 4.06 -44.70
N SER A 1090 -27.11 3.25 -43.69
CA SER A 1090 -27.82 3.76 -42.50
C SER A 1090 -27.03 4.80 -41.70
N GLN A 1091 -25.69 4.70 -41.68
CA GLN A 1091 -24.84 5.71 -41.02
C GLN A 1091 -24.59 6.94 -41.90
N LEU A 1092 -24.38 6.76 -43.22
CA LEU A 1092 -24.23 7.90 -44.15
C LEU A 1092 -25.50 8.75 -44.26
N GLN A 1093 -26.67 8.18 -43.90
CA GLN A 1093 -27.94 8.89 -43.81
C GLN A 1093 -28.09 9.78 -42.57
N THR A 1094 -27.19 9.71 -41.57
CA THR A 1094 -27.14 10.70 -40.47
C THR A 1094 -26.24 11.89 -40.82
N LEU A 1095 -25.23 11.68 -41.68
CA LEU A 1095 -24.27 12.68 -42.15
C LEU A 1095 -24.87 13.52 -43.30
N VAL A 1096 -25.92 14.29 -42.99
CA VAL A 1096 -26.79 14.96 -43.97
C VAL A 1096 -26.28 16.32 -44.48
N ASP A 1097 -25.17 16.86 -43.97
CA ASP A 1097 -24.63 18.14 -44.43
C ASP A 1097 -24.08 18.03 -45.87
N PRO A 1098 -24.60 18.81 -46.85
CA PRO A 1098 -24.05 18.84 -48.21
C PRO A 1098 -22.61 19.37 -48.28
N SER A 1099 -22.15 20.17 -47.30
CA SER A 1099 -20.85 20.84 -47.34
C SER A 1099 -19.69 19.84 -47.38
N ILE A 1100 -19.84 18.70 -46.69
CA ILE A 1100 -18.81 17.65 -46.57
C ILE A 1100 -18.49 16.94 -47.89
N TYR A 1101 -19.35 17.07 -48.91
CA TYR A 1101 -19.12 16.59 -50.28
C TYR A 1101 -18.81 17.73 -51.27
N GLY A 1102 -18.87 19.00 -50.81
CA GLY A 1102 -18.83 20.20 -51.62
C GLY A 1102 -17.59 20.33 -52.52
N ASN A 1103 -17.73 21.12 -53.59
CA ASN A 1103 -16.69 21.37 -54.61
C ASN A 1103 -16.16 20.13 -55.37
N ASN A 1104 -16.79 18.96 -55.23
CA ASN A 1104 -16.62 17.81 -56.14
C ASN A 1104 -17.64 17.90 -57.28
N LEU A 1105 -17.23 18.44 -58.43
CA LEU A 1105 -18.15 18.77 -59.54
C LEU A 1105 -18.89 17.57 -60.17
N GLY A 1106 -18.43 16.34 -59.95
CA GLY A 1106 -19.04 15.14 -60.54
C GLY A 1106 -19.97 14.35 -59.60
N LEU A 1107 -20.14 14.75 -58.34
CA LEU A 1107 -20.96 14.01 -57.37
C LEU A 1107 -22.47 14.32 -57.51
N CYS A 1108 -23.30 13.31 -57.30
CA CYS A 1108 -24.76 13.39 -57.30
C CYS A 1108 -25.37 12.45 -56.25
N GLY A 1109 -26.67 12.59 -56.00
CA GLY A 1109 -27.40 11.81 -54.98
C GLY A 1109 -27.34 12.42 -53.58
N PHE A 1110 -28.20 11.92 -52.69
CA PHE A 1110 -28.36 12.43 -51.33
C PHE A 1110 -27.05 12.36 -50.52
N PRO A 1111 -26.67 13.41 -49.74
CA PRO A 1111 -27.45 14.61 -49.40
C PRO A 1111 -27.38 15.77 -50.43
N LEU A 1112 -26.62 15.65 -51.52
CA LEU A 1112 -26.60 16.68 -52.56
C LEU A 1112 -27.97 16.72 -53.26
N SER A 1113 -28.50 17.94 -53.48
CA SER A 1113 -29.73 18.17 -54.26
C SER A 1113 -29.53 18.05 -55.78
N ILE A 1114 -28.63 17.15 -56.20
CA ILE A 1114 -28.19 16.95 -57.59
C ILE A 1114 -28.63 15.54 -58.01
N ALA A 1115 -29.50 15.46 -59.01
CA ALA A 1115 -30.02 14.18 -59.49
C ALA A 1115 -28.98 13.41 -60.34
N CYS A 1116 -28.77 12.13 -60.05
CA CYS A 1116 -27.94 11.26 -60.87
C CYS A 1116 -28.66 10.88 -62.17
N HIS A 1117 -28.01 11.09 -63.31
CA HIS A 1117 -28.48 10.65 -64.63
C HIS A 1117 -27.55 9.60 -65.22
N ALA A 1118 -28.12 8.54 -65.81
CA ALA A 1118 -27.38 7.36 -66.28
C ALA A 1118 -26.41 7.61 -67.46
N SER A 1119 -26.32 8.82 -67.99
CA SER A 1119 -25.50 9.19 -69.15
C SER A 1119 -24.12 9.77 -68.79
N THR A 1120 -23.60 9.50 -67.60
CA THR A 1120 -22.29 9.99 -67.12
C THR A 1120 -21.43 8.91 -66.45
N LEU A 1121 -21.71 7.62 -66.69
CA LEU A 1121 -20.99 6.49 -66.08
C LEU A 1121 -19.96 5.82 -66.99
N ASP A 1122 -19.95 6.14 -68.29
CA ASP A 1122 -18.97 5.66 -69.28
C ASP A 1122 -18.46 6.84 -70.11
N GLU A 1123 -17.19 7.22 -69.92
CA GLU A 1123 -16.25 7.38 -71.03
C GLU A 1123 -14.80 7.49 -70.54
N LYS A 1124 -13.93 6.62 -71.05
CA LYS A 1124 -12.49 6.89 -71.15
C LYS A 1124 -12.22 7.39 -72.56
N ASN A 1125 -11.80 8.63 -72.71
CA ASN A 1125 -11.05 9.10 -73.88
C ASN A 1125 -10.06 10.18 -73.45
N GLU A 1126 -8.77 9.92 -73.68
CA GLU A 1126 -7.75 10.97 -73.72
C GLU A 1126 -7.72 11.53 -75.13
N ASP A 1127 -8.03 12.81 -75.33
CA ASP A 1127 -7.58 13.52 -76.52
C ASP A 1127 -7.41 15.02 -76.22
N HIS A 1128 -6.20 15.53 -76.37
CA HIS A 1128 -5.92 16.96 -76.27
C HIS A 1128 -6.14 17.61 -77.64
N GLU A 1129 -7.05 18.58 -77.74
CA GLU A 1129 -6.68 19.90 -78.28
C GLU A 1129 -7.76 20.99 -78.18
N LYS A 1130 -7.28 22.24 -78.14
CA LYS A 1130 -7.96 23.48 -78.57
C LYS A 1130 -9.37 23.77 -78.01
N PHE A 1131 -9.40 24.60 -76.98
CA PHE A 1131 -9.80 25.99 -77.24
C PHE A 1131 -8.88 26.99 -76.53
N ASP A 1132 -8.45 28.02 -77.26
CA ASP A 1132 -7.48 29.01 -76.79
C ASP A 1132 -8.16 30.23 -76.13
N MET A 1133 -7.39 31.05 -75.43
CA MET A 1133 -7.85 32.12 -74.54
C MET A 1133 -8.74 33.16 -75.22
N SER A 1134 -9.90 33.42 -74.61
CA SER A 1134 -10.62 34.70 -74.79
C SER A 1134 -11.40 35.22 -73.58
N LEU A 1135 -11.60 34.43 -72.50
CA LEU A 1135 -12.53 34.82 -71.42
C LEU A 1135 -12.04 34.70 -69.97
N TYR A 1136 -10.76 34.38 -69.71
CA TYR A 1136 -10.23 34.30 -68.34
C TYR A 1136 -9.45 35.56 -67.86
N TYR A 1137 -9.52 36.66 -68.61
CA TYR A 1137 -8.76 37.89 -68.33
C TYR A 1137 -9.62 39.17 -68.18
N SER A 1138 -10.93 39.02 -67.91
CA SER A 1138 -11.88 40.15 -67.78
C SER A 1138 -12.49 40.35 -66.38
N ILE A 1139 -12.31 39.43 -65.44
CA ILE A 1139 -12.60 39.63 -63.99
C ILE A 1139 -11.29 39.72 -63.20
N GLY A 1140 -10.26 40.31 -63.83
CA GLY A 1140 -8.86 40.28 -63.39
C GLY A 1140 -8.20 41.65 -63.13
N ARG A 1141 -8.95 42.77 -63.16
CA ARG A 1141 -8.49 44.08 -62.65
C ARG A 1141 -9.61 45.13 -62.59
N SER A 1142 -9.87 45.69 -61.41
CA SER A 1142 -10.50 47.01 -61.23
C SER A 1142 -10.18 47.57 -59.84
N TYR A 1143 -8.88 47.77 -59.58
CA TYR A 1143 -8.42 48.48 -58.39
C TYR A 1143 -8.34 50.00 -58.66
N ALA A 1144 -8.84 50.78 -57.70
CA ALA A 1144 -8.64 52.22 -57.51
C ALA A 1144 -9.11 53.21 -58.61
N LYS A 1145 -10.28 53.82 -58.39
CA LYS A 1145 -10.57 55.27 -58.52
C LYS A 1145 -11.97 55.57 -57.93
N VAL A 1146 -12.28 56.73 -57.33
CA VAL A 1146 -11.52 57.72 -56.53
C VAL A 1146 -12.55 58.73 -55.96
N ALA A 1147 -12.25 59.37 -54.81
CA ALA A 1147 -13.01 60.51 -54.26
C ALA A 1147 -14.47 60.22 -53.79
N HIS A 1148 -15.12 61.02 -52.92
CA HIS A 1148 -14.72 62.21 -52.14
C HIS A 1148 -15.48 62.20 -50.79
N ILE A 1149 -14.83 62.36 -49.64
CA ILE A 1149 -14.68 63.61 -48.85
C ILE A 1149 -15.93 64.11 -48.09
N LYS A 1150 -15.77 64.23 -46.75
CA LYS A 1150 -16.53 65.05 -45.76
C LYS A 1150 -17.98 64.61 -45.45
N ALA A 1151 -18.55 64.89 -44.27
CA ALA A 1151 -18.04 65.66 -43.12
C ALA A 1151 -18.77 65.35 -41.78
N LEU A 1152 -18.05 65.54 -40.66
CA LEU A 1152 -18.54 65.93 -39.31
C LEU A 1152 -19.45 64.92 -38.54
N PHE A 1153 -19.47 64.82 -37.21
CA PHE A 1153 -18.86 65.63 -36.14
C PHE A 1153 -18.16 64.79 -35.03
N ARG A 1154 -17.22 65.47 -34.38
CA ARG A 1154 -16.45 65.22 -33.13
C ARG A 1154 -17.06 64.41 -31.96
N CYS A 1155 -16.19 63.58 -31.36
CA CYS A 1155 -15.79 63.51 -29.93
C CYS A 1155 -16.71 62.99 -28.78
N LYS A 1156 -16.04 62.15 -27.95
CA LYS A 1156 -16.05 62.02 -26.47
C LYS A 1156 -16.97 61.00 -25.76
N SER A 1157 -16.33 60.37 -24.75
CA SER A 1157 -16.81 59.79 -23.47
C SER A 1157 -17.59 58.47 -23.42
N ALA A 1158 -17.18 57.68 -22.40
CA ALA A 1158 -17.85 56.55 -21.73
C ALA A 1158 -17.90 55.19 -22.46
N SER A 1159 -17.55 54.15 -21.68
CA SER A 1159 -17.43 52.70 -21.97
C SER A 1159 -16.49 52.26 -23.12
N LYS A 1160 -15.83 51.11 -23.03
CA LYS A 1160 -15.51 50.29 -21.83
C LYS A 1160 -14.22 50.78 -21.20
#